data_AF-A0A3B9IYQ9-F1
#
_entry.id   AF-A0A3B9IYQ9-F1
#
_cell.length_a   1.000
_cell.length_b   1.000
_cell.length_c   1.000
_cell.angle_alpha   90.00
_cell.angle_beta   90.00
_cell.angle_gamma   90.00
#
_symmetry.space_group_name_H-M   'P 1'
#
loop_
_entity.id
_entity.type
_entity.pdbx_description
1 polymer ?
#
loop_
_entity_poly.entity_id
_entity_poly.type
_entity_poly.pdbx_seq_one_letter_code
_entity_poly.pdbx_strand_id
1 'polypeptide(L)'
;MTAETLTQKNKTGGKSFMWKRFFNSISDNKRMLIVNIVLELIGLPVLTLCGLIEEYQSINHVYDRIDIDVYMVVSVISIGICLFMGMIIALYHFRYLYSKQLVDMNYSLPLSTRERFTADYLSGLFVYLVPAIGAVILSIIILAIGSSSIGGSDIWDVFPDLLKIVSVVIIAMIIYYTLSILSITFCGSRFEAGFSVIAVNVMIPTTIACLWFAIVSTAGFGLDEEAILYNPIFNTTSPAGAAAFTIGYIDDFYDEEAPANAYIRWVIMSLITIAIYLFASYFLYKFRKAEDVSKPYVYKAFFYFIMTCAVFCILSLFIINDDDDFFGGILICAIGWFIMEVITRRGFKRFWTAGLGFCAAVGGVLAICGICKATDGFGASKHIPANMNISSVSIESYDLLPVQYDDISFRDKDVINAVTALNKEIIDRHYNSENYQYRVAANTPEQNSLSSIYDCQHISITYKTRTGSTVMREYSCASGIAGDLVQAIILSDEYAEYVSKELKLTSFNDINNDIYYRSIEEADKRATVDKLPISYSLPCGMHLQRKTIERDKLIEIADAYEKDLKELTAEDLKASREVAEIYGYWVLECFDDTIAKMNEYGLEIAEIDSDKNANDLSNIAIIPNPVFYSSEINIYSTSSGRYYGHLSGHDFTLPDKITAANWQYSYDTFNSYSELHPIQSYDAAEDIVSISTPVIVGEYPLAIIWTGSNNCYYVTDHGNNKEILDKAMKELYR
;
A
#
# COMPACT_ATOMS: atom_id res chain seq x y z
N MET A 1 59.23 -6.72 -39.23
CA MET A 1 58.10 -7.17 -40.06
C MET A 1 57.39 -5.93 -40.58
N THR A 2 57.41 -5.73 -41.89
CA THR A 2 56.97 -4.54 -42.63
C THR A 2 55.45 -4.40 -42.67
N ALA A 3 54.97 -3.16 -42.82
CA ALA A 3 53.56 -2.73 -42.74
C ALA A 3 52.55 -3.50 -43.63
N GLU A 4 53.01 -4.25 -44.63
CA GLU A 4 52.18 -5.14 -45.45
C GLU A 4 51.68 -6.40 -44.72
N THR A 5 52.31 -6.80 -43.60
CA THR A 5 51.79 -7.91 -42.78
C THR A 5 50.59 -7.53 -41.91
N LEU A 6 50.26 -6.24 -41.79
CA LEU A 6 49.06 -5.77 -41.07
C LEU A 6 47.82 -5.71 -41.96
N THR A 7 47.98 -5.48 -43.27
CA THR A 7 46.86 -5.36 -44.21
C THR A 7 46.29 -6.70 -44.68
N GLN A 8 47.05 -7.80 -44.59
CA GLN A 8 46.56 -9.13 -44.98
C GLN A 8 45.74 -9.84 -43.90
N LYS A 9 45.73 -9.37 -42.65
CA LYS A 9 44.98 -10.01 -41.55
C LYS A 9 43.49 -9.63 -41.48
N ASN A 10 43.05 -8.69 -42.32
CA ASN A 10 41.63 -8.30 -42.45
C ASN A 10 40.86 -9.13 -43.49
N LYS A 11 41.46 -10.17 -44.09
CA LYS A 11 40.84 -11.01 -45.14
C LYS A 11 40.59 -12.49 -44.76
N THR A 12 40.60 -12.83 -43.48
CA THR A 12 40.03 -14.10 -43.00
C THR A 12 38.96 -13.77 -41.97
N GLY A 13 37.77 -14.37 -42.09
CA GLY A 13 36.61 -14.19 -41.21
C GLY A 13 36.86 -14.70 -39.78
N GLY A 14 37.84 -14.13 -39.09
CA GLY A 14 38.15 -14.42 -37.71
C GLY A 14 37.17 -13.69 -36.81
N LYS A 15 36.31 -14.44 -36.11
CA LYS A 15 35.43 -13.93 -35.05
C LYS A 15 36.17 -12.91 -34.17
N SER A 16 35.53 -11.76 -33.92
CA SER A 16 36.06 -10.69 -33.05
C SER A 16 36.64 -11.28 -31.75
N PHE A 17 37.80 -10.77 -31.31
CA PHE A 17 38.51 -11.25 -30.12
C PHE A 17 37.62 -11.22 -28.86
N MET A 18 36.64 -10.31 -28.81
CA MET A 18 35.61 -10.26 -27.77
C MET A 18 34.79 -11.56 -27.69
N TRP A 19 34.25 -12.04 -28.81
CA TRP A 19 33.42 -13.26 -28.84
C TRP A 19 34.22 -14.50 -28.49
N LYS A 20 35.50 -14.56 -28.88
CA LYS A 20 36.38 -15.65 -28.45
C LYS A 20 36.55 -15.67 -26.92
N ARG A 21 36.77 -14.50 -26.30
CA ARG A 21 36.84 -14.39 -24.84
C ARG A 21 35.52 -14.77 -24.17
N PHE A 22 34.39 -14.33 -24.72
CA PHE A 22 33.06 -14.68 -24.21
C PHE A 22 32.85 -16.20 -24.14
N PHE A 23 33.02 -16.93 -25.24
CA PHE A 23 32.84 -18.39 -25.26
C PHE A 23 33.87 -19.13 -24.41
N ASN A 24 35.12 -18.67 -24.40
CA ASN A 24 36.15 -19.25 -23.52
C ASN A 24 35.79 -19.05 -22.05
N SER A 25 35.32 -17.87 -21.66
CA SER A 25 34.90 -17.57 -20.30
C SER A 25 33.72 -18.44 -19.85
N ILE A 26 32.76 -18.73 -20.73
CA ILE A 26 31.68 -19.68 -20.43
C ILE A 26 32.27 -21.09 -20.24
N SER A 27 33.17 -21.50 -21.12
CA SER A 27 33.79 -22.83 -21.05
C SER A 27 34.62 -23.03 -19.79
N ASP A 28 35.36 -22.00 -19.35
CA ASP A 28 36.13 -22.00 -18.11
C ASP A 28 35.23 -22.11 -16.87
N ASN A 29 33.94 -21.75 -17.01
CA ASN A 29 32.97 -21.62 -15.92
C ASN A 29 31.85 -22.67 -15.97
N LYS A 30 32.04 -23.74 -16.75
CA LYS A 30 31.06 -24.84 -16.91
C LYS A 30 30.55 -25.41 -15.58
N ARG A 31 31.40 -25.47 -14.55
CA ARG A 31 30.99 -25.96 -13.22
C ARG A 31 29.91 -25.08 -12.60
N MET A 32 30.10 -23.76 -12.61
CA MET A 32 29.10 -22.82 -12.07
C MET A 32 27.81 -22.85 -12.89
N LEU A 33 27.93 -22.97 -14.22
CA LEU A 33 26.77 -23.14 -15.10
C LEU A 33 25.97 -24.41 -14.78
N ILE A 34 26.63 -25.55 -14.61
CA ILE A 34 25.95 -26.83 -14.29
C ILE A 34 25.28 -26.74 -12.92
N VAL A 35 25.96 -26.20 -11.90
CA VAL A 35 25.38 -26.04 -10.57
C VAL A 35 24.15 -25.14 -10.62
N ASN A 36 24.23 -24.01 -11.33
CA ASN A 36 23.10 -23.10 -11.49
C ASN A 36 21.92 -23.78 -12.21
N ILE A 37 22.17 -24.56 -13.27
CA ILE A 37 21.12 -25.35 -13.96
C ILE A 37 20.44 -26.32 -13.00
N VAL A 38 21.21 -27.09 -12.22
CA VAL A 38 20.63 -28.07 -11.30
C VAL A 38 19.75 -27.38 -10.24
N LEU A 39 20.21 -26.27 -9.68
CA LEU A 39 19.45 -25.54 -8.67
C LEU A 39 18.19 -24.90 -9.25
N GLU A 40 18.25 -24.30 -10.44
CA GLU A 40 17.09 -23.70 -11.12
C GLU A 40 16.05 -24.76 -11.51
N LEU A 41 16.49 -25.96 -11.90
CA LEU A 41 15.59 -27.08 -12.20
C LEU A 41 14.88 -27.64 -10.96
N ILE A 42 15.54 -27.64 -9.80
CA ILE A 42 14.97 -28.06 -8.51
C ILE A 42 14.13 -26.93 -7.90
N GLY A 43 14.34 -25.68 -8.32
CA GLY A 43 13.60 -24.51 -7.84
C GLY A 43 12.21 -24.40 -8.46
N LEU A 44 12.07 -23.48 -9.42
CA LEU A 44 10.77 -23.08 -9.97
C LEU A 44 9.94 -24.25 -10.55
N PRO A 45 10.50 -25.20 -11.35
CA PRO A 45 9.71 -26.28 -11.93
C PRO A 45 9.15 -27.28 -10.91
N VAL A 46 9.86 -27.51 -9.80
CA VAL A 46 9.36 -28.39 -8.73
C VAL A 46 8.30 -27.66 -7.92
N LEU A 47 8.49 -26.36 -7.66
CA LEU A 47 7.49 -25.55 -6.97
C LEU A 47 6.17 -25.50 -7.74
N THR A 48 6.21 -25.29 -9.07
CA THR A 48 4.98 -25.30 -9.89
C THR A 48 4.32 -26.68 -9.94
N LEU A 49 5.11 -27.76 -9.96
CA LEU A 49 4.57 -29.11 -9.87
C LEU A 49 3.87 -29.37 -8.53
N CYS A 50 4.44 -28.89 -7.42
CA CYS A 50 3.84 -29.00 -6.09
C CYS A 50 2.47 -28.28 -6.04
N GLY A 51 2.42 -27.03 -6.51
CA GLY A 51 1.17 -26.25 -6.54
C GLY A 51 0.07 -26.91 -7.38
N LEU A 52 0.42 -27.52 -8.52
CA LEU A 52 -0.56 -28.28 -9.33
C LEU A 52 -1.10 -29.52 -8.60
N ILE A 53 -0.26 -30.21 -7.81
CA ILE A 53 -0.69 -31.37 -7.03
C ILE A 53 -1.62 -30.93 -5.91
N GLU A 54 -1.33 -29.81 -5.24
CA GLU A 54 -2.22 -29.22 -4.21
C GLU A 54 -3.59 -28.82 -4.80
N GLU A 55 -3.59 -28.17 -5.96
CA GLU A 55 -4.82 -27.81 -6.66
C GLU A 55 -5.64 -29.06 -7.01
N TYR A 56 -4.99 -30.11 -7.52
CA TYR A 56 -5.64 -31.39 -7.78
C TYR A 56 -6.21 -32.05 -6.51
N GLN A 57 -5.50 -31.99 -5.39
CA GLN A 57 -5.96 -32.52 -4.11
C GLN A 57 -7.16 -31.75 -3.57
N SER A 58 -7.15 -30.42 -3.72
CA SER A 58 -8.24 -29.52 -3.35
C SER A 58 -9.52 -29.85 -4.12
N ILE A 59 -9.44 -29.94 -5.46
CA ILE A 59 -10.58 -30.25 -6.32
C ILE A 59 -11.18 -31.64 -6.03
N ASN A 60 -10.35 -32.62 -5.68
CA ASN A 60 -10.80 -34.00 -5.45
C ASN A 60 -11.03 -34.35 -3.97
N HIS A 61 -10.86 -33.40 -3.05
CA HIS A 61 -10.93 -33.60 -1.60
C HIS A 61 -10.08 -34.78 -1.07
N VAL A 62 -8.86 -34.96 -1.62
CA VAL A 62 -7.93 -36.04 -1.22
C VAL A 62 -6.70 -35.45 -0.54
N TYR A 63 -6.73 -35.30 0.79
CA TYR A 63 -5.66 -34.66 1.57
C TYR A 63 -4.54 -35.60 2.06
N ASP A 64 -4.65 -36.91 1.84
CA ASP A 64 -3.94 -37.91 2.69
C ASP A 64 -2.83 -38.70 1.97
N ARG A 65 -2.33 -38.25 0.81
CA ARG A 65 -1.48 -39.09 -0.07
C ARG A 65 -0.02 -38.68 -0.26
N ILE A 66 0.37 -37.41 -0.09
CA ILE A 66 1.74 -36.94 -0.36
C ILE A 66 2.09 -35.76 0.58
N ASP A 67 3.19 -35.84 1.33
CA ASP A 67 3.78 -34.70 2.06
C ASP A 67 4.46 -33.75 1.06
N ILE A 68 3.70 -32.78 0.52
CA ILE A 68 4.17 -31.83 -0.51
C ILE A 68 5.07 -30.74 0.09
N ASP A 69 4.86 -30.41 1.37
CA ASP A 69 5.56 -29.34 2.10
C ASP A 69 7.09 -29.44 2.02
N VAL A 70 7.63 -30.66 2.15
CA VAL A 70 9.08 -30.89 2.10
C VAL A 70 9.66 -30.49 0.74
N TYR A 71 8.94 -30.78 -0.35
CA TYR A 71 9.38 -30.45 -1.70
C TYR A 71 9.25 -28.95 -1.98
N MET A 72 8.21 -28.29 -1.45
CA MET A 72 8.08 -26.82 -1.54
C MET A 72 9.22 -26.12 -0.82
N VAL A 73 9.55 -26.55 0.41
CA VAL A 73 10.68 -25.98 1.18
C VAL A 73 12.00 -26.16 0.43
N VAL A 74 12.27 -27.35 -0.12
CA VAL A 74 13.50 -27.60 -0.92
C VAL A 74 13.56 -26.68 -2.14
N SER A 75 12.43 -26.48 -2.82
CA SER A 75 12.33 -25.61 -4.00
C SER A 75 12.62 -24.16 -3.66
N VAL A 76 12.04 -23.64 -2.58
CA VAL A 76 12.25 -22.27 -2.09
C VAL A 76 13.72 -22.05 -1.69
N ILE A 77 14.33 -23.00 -0.97
CA ILE A 77 15.75 -22.94 -0.62
C ILE A 77 16.62 -22.93 -1.89
N SER A 78 16.29 -23.76 -2.89
CA SER A 78 17.03 -23.83 -4.15
C SER A 78 17.00 -22.48 -4.89
N ILE A 79 15.82 -21.85 -4.99
CA ILE A 79 15.65 -20.52 -5.58
C ILE A 79 16.50 -19.48 -4.83
N GLY A 80 16.50 -19.51 -3.49
CA GLY A 80 17.34 -18.63 -2.67
C GLY A 80 18.84 -18.78 -2.96
N ILE A 81 19.31 -20.01 -3.14
CA ILE A 81 20.72 -20.28 -3.51
C ILE A 81 21.01 -19.83 -4.94
N CYS A 82 20.08 -20.02 -5.89
CA CYS A 82 20.19 -19.49 -7.26
C CYS A 82 20.37 -17.97 -7.26
N LEU A 83 19.54 -17.24 -6.52
CA LEU A 83 19.68 -15.80 -6.40
C LEU A 83 21.06 -15.42 -5.84
N PHE A 84 21.54 -16.14 -4.81
CA PHE A 84 22.88 -15.90 -4.27
C PHE A 84 24.01 -16.19 -5.27
N MET A 85 23.83 -17.14 -6.19
CA MET A 85 24.82 -17.48 -7.22
C MET A 85 25.20 -16.30 -8.12
N GLY A 86 24.32 -15.31 -8.31
CA GLY A 86 24.65 -14.10 -9.07
C GLY A 86 25.91 -13.39 -8.55
N MET A 87 26.09 -13.34 -7.23
CA MET A 87 27.29 -12.78 -6.58
C MET A 87 28.51 -13.67 -6.80
N ILE A 88 28.38 -14.99 -6.64
CA ILE A 88 29.49 -15.95 -6.83
C ILE A 88 30.00 -15.90 -8.27
N ILE A 89 29.09 -15.86 -9.24
CA ILE A 89 29.40 -15.76 -10.66
C ILE A 89 30.12 -14.44 -10.95
N ALA A 90 29.62 -13.30 -10.43
CA ALA A 90 30.28 -12.00 -10.59
C ALA A 90 31.71 -12.00 -10.02
N LEU A 91 31.88 -12.50 -8.80
CA LEU A 91 33.20 -12.62 -8.16
C LEU A 91 34.14 -13.47 -9.00
N TYR A 92 33.68 -14.59 -9.55
CA TYR A 92 34.52 -15.49 -10.34
C TYR A 92 34.94 -14.87 -11.69
N HIS A 93 34.00 -14.25 -12.44
CA HIS A 93 34.31 -13.66 -13.75
C HIS A 93 35.32 -12.51 -13.64
N PHE A 94 35.22 -11.70 -12.58
CA PHE A 94 36.13 -10.58 -12.34
C PHE A 94 37.32 -10.92 -11.43
N ARG A 95 37.64 -12.22 -11.28
CA ARG A 95 38.66 -12.68 -10.32
C ARG A 95 40.07 -12.13 -10.52
N TYR A 96 40.37 -11.68 -11.72
CA TYR A 96 41.65 -11.05 -12.00
C TYR A 96 41.78 -9.74 -11.24
N LEU A 97 40.71 -8.98 -11.01
CA LEU A 97 40.77 -7.68 -10.30
C LEU A 97 41.39 -7.76 -8.90
N TYR A 98 41.35 -8.93 -8.24
CA TYR A 98 41.88 -9.13 -6.91
C TYR A 98 43.01 -10.18 -6.81
N SER A 99 43.56 -10.64 -7.94
CA SER A 99 44.64 -11.63 -7.99
C SER A 99 45.76 -11.20 -8.94
N LYS A 100 46.95 -10.89 -8.40
CA LYS A 100 48.09 -10.36 -9.18
C LYS A 100 48.48 -11.25 -10.36
N GLN A 101 48.59 -12.56 -10.12
CA GLN A 101 48.96 -13.55 -11.14
C GLN A 101 47.99 -13.53 -12.34
N LEU A 102 46.69 -13.31 -12.09
CA LEU A 102 45.68 -13.32 -13.13
C LEU A 102 45.58 -11.98 -13.86
N VAL A 103 45.98 -10.87 -13.22
CA VAL A 103 46.06 -9.55 -13.87
C VAL A 103 47.13 -9.54 -14.95
N ASP A 104 48.35 -9.96 -14.64
CA ASP A 104 49.46 -9.94 -15.61
C ASP A 104 49.13 -10.78 -16.85
N MET A 105 48.51 -11.95 -16.63
CA MET A 105 48.02 -12.81 -17.71
C MET A 105 46.86 -12.18 -18.49
N ASN A 106 45.88 -11.55 -17.83
CA ASN A 106 44.73 -10.96 -18.55
C ASN A 106 45.09 -9.67 -19.29
N TYR A 107 46.00 -8.85 -18.74
CA TYR A 107 46.40 -7.59 -19.34
C TYR A 107 47.39 -7.73 -20.48
N SER A 108 48.10 -8.86 -20.59
CA SER A 108 48.95 -9.18 -21.75
C SER A 108 48.18 -9.60 -23.00
N LEU A 109 46.88 -9.94 -22.88
CA LEU A 109 46.05 -10.28 -24.03
C LEU A 109 45.80 -9.04 -24.92
N PRO A 110 45.80 -9.18 -26.26
CA PRO A 110 45.55 -8.09 -27.21
C PRO A 110 44.04 -7.76 -27.27
N LEU A 111 43.49 -7.32 -26.15
CA LEU A 111 42.09 -6.97 -25.96
C LEU A 111 41.99 -5.56 -25.39
N SER A 112 41.12 -4.74 -25.98
CA SER A 112 40.80 -3.45 -25.39
C SER A 112 40.07 -3.62 -24.05
N THR A 113 40.16 -2.61 -23.18
CA THR A 113 39.44 -2.56 -21.89
C THR A 113 37.94 -2.74 -22.08
N ARG A 114 37.36 -2.16 -23.15
CA ARG A 114 35.95 -2.29 -23.51
C ARG A 114 35.59 -3.73 -23.87
N GLU A 115 36.33 -4.34 -24.79
CA GLU A 115 36.07 -5.72 -25.20
C GLU A 115 36.21 -6.69 -24.03
N ARG A 116 37.18 -6.46 -23.13
CA ARG A 116 37.39 -7.28 -21.95
C ARG A 116 36.20 -7.21 -21.00
N PHE A 117 35.81 -6.00 -20.60
CA PHE A 117 34.70 -5.79 -19.68
C PHE A 117 33.39 -6.32 -20.25
N THR A 118 33.06 -5.98 -21.51
CA THR A 118 31.81 -6.43 -22.14
C THR A 118 31.77 -7.95 -22.32
N ALA A 119 32.89 -8.59 -22.70
CA ALA A 119 32.92 -10.05 -22.84
C ALA A 119 32.73 -10.75 -21.48
N ASP A 120 33.38 -10.27 -20.42
CA ASP A 120 33.29 -10.87 -19.08
C ASP A 120 31.92 -10.63 -18.42
N TYR A 121 31.36 -9.42 -18.60
CA TYR A 121 30.02 -9.07 -18.13
C TYR A 121 28.95 -9.93 -18.80
N LEU A 122 28.94 -10.00 -20.15
CA LEU A 122 27.94 -10.77 -20.88
C LEU A 122 28.08 -12.26 -20.61
N SER A 123 29.31 -12.79 -20.49
CA SER A 123 29.50 -14.22 -20.24
C SER A 123 29.01 -14.63 -18.86
N GLY A 124 29.22 -13.80 -17.84
CA GLY A 124 28.69 -14.10 -16.51
C GLY A 124 27.18 -13.90 -16.42
N LEU A 125 26.63 -12.87 -17.09
CA LEU A 125 25.18 -12.70 -17.21
C LEU A 125 24.53 -13.90 -17.91
N PHE A 126 25.17 -14.46 -18.95
CA PHE A 126 24.71 -15.67 -19.63
C PHE A 126 24.69 -16.88 -18.68
N VAL A 127 25.76 -17.10 -17.91
CA VAL A 127 25.85 -18.20 -16.95
C VAL A 127 24.79 -18.08 -15.85
N TYR A 128 24.41 -16.86 -15.51
CA TYR A 128 23.40 -16.58 -14.49
C TYR A 128 21.96 -16.70 -15.02
N LEU A 129 21.62 -16.00 -16.12
CA LEU A 129 20.23 -15.87 -16.59
C LEU A 129 19.75 -17.04 -17.45
N VAL A 130 20.60 -17.66 -18.27
CA VAL A 130 20.14 -18.70 -19.20
C VAL A 130 19.55 -19.91 -18.48
N PRO A 131 20.16 -20.41 -17.38
CA PRO A 131 19.55 -21.45 -16.56
C PRO A 131 18.17 -21.06 -16.00
N ALA A 132 18.04 -19.83 -15.48
CA ALA A 132 16.78 -19.31 -14.94
C ALA A 132 15.68 -19.23 -16.01
N ILE A 133 15.99 -18.69 -17.19
CA ILE A 133 15.06 -18.64 -18.33
C ILE A 133 14.65 -20.06 -18.76
N GLY A 134 15.59 -21.01 -18.77
CA GLY A 134 15.29 -22.41 -19.06
C GLY A 134 14.33 -23.03 -18.05
N ALA A 135 14.51 -22.76 -16.76
CA ALA A 135 13.63 -23.23 -15.70
C ALA A 135 12.23 -22.58 -15.77
N VAL A 136 12.15 -21.29 -16.08
CA VAL A 136 10.87 -20.59 -16.33
C VAL A 136 10.11 -21.24 -17.49
N ILE A 137 10.77 -21.46 -18.63
CA ILE A 137 10.14 -22.12 -19.79
C ILE A 137 9.64 -23.52 -19.41
N LEU A 138 10.44 -24.29 -18.69
CA LEU A 138 10.04 -25.62 -18.22
C LEU A 138 8.83 -25.54 -17.27
N SER A 139 8.82 -24.57 -16.36
CA SER A 139 7.73 -24.35 -15.41
C SER A 139 6.42 -23.99 -16.12
N ILE A 140 6.49 -23.15 -17.16
CA ILE A 140 5.34 -22.81 -18.01
C ILE A 140 4.82 -24.05 -18.75
N ILE A 141 5.71 -24.91 -19.27
CA ILE A 141 5.31 -26.17 -19.92
C ILE A 141 4.60 -27.10 -18.94
N ILE A 142 5.11 -27.22 -17.70
CA ILE A 142 4.49 -28.03 -16.64
C ILE A 142 3.11 -27.48 -16.30
N LEU A 143 2.99 -26.17 -16.11
CA LEU A 143 1.73 -25.49 -15.81
C LEU A 143 0.69 -25.70 -16.92
N ALA A 144 1.08 -25.55 -18.19
CA ALA A 144 0.19 -25.72 -19.34
C ALA A 144 -0.31 -27.17 -19.52
N ILE A 145 0.54 -28.17 -19.24
CA ILE A 145 0.14 -29.59 -19.28
C ILE A 145 -0.75 -29.94 -18.08
N GLY A 146 -0.40 -29.44 -16.88
CA GLY A 146 -1.16 -29.67 -15.65
C GLY A 146 -2.56 -29.09 -15.70
N SER A 147 -2.70 -27.83 -16.13
CA SER A 147 -4.00 -27.14 -16.23
C SER A 147 -4.98 -27.87 -17.16
N SER A 148 -4.48 -28.29 -18.32
CA SER A 148 -5.25 -29.05 -19.31
C SER A 148 -5.71 -30.42 -18.80
N SER A 149 -4.99 -31.00 -17.84
CA SER A 149 -5.27 -32.34 -17.29
C SER A 149 -6.21 -32.30 -16.08
N ILE A 150 -6.16 -31.21 -15.30
CA ILE A 150 -6.96 -31.01 -14.08
C ILE A 150 -8.32 -30.36 -14.40
N GLY A 151 -8.48 -29.78 -15.59
CA GLY A 151 -9.71 -29.11 -16.01
C GLY A 151 -9.83 -27.66 -15.56
N GLY A 152 -8.75 -27.07 -15.05
CA GLY A 152 -8.67 -25.66 -14.69
C GLY A 152 -8.57 -24.79 -15.95
N SER A 153 -9.71 -24.28 -16.44
CA SER A 153 -9.79 -23.33 -17.56
C SER A 153 -9.10 -21.99 -17.28
N ASP A 154 -8.86 -21.67 -16.01
CA ASP A 154 -8.60 -20.30 -15.54
C ASP A 154 -7.11 -19.91 -15.60
N ILE A 155 -6.20 -20.88 -15.81
CA ILE A 155 -4.75 -20.64 -15.86
C ILE A 155 -4.34 -19.80 -17.09
N TRP A 156 -5.09 -19.90 -18.19
CA TRP A 156 -4.81 -19.14 -19.41
C TRP A 156 -5.18 -17.66 -19.28
N ASP A 157 -6.13 -17.33 -18.40
CA ASP A 157 -6.53 -15.96 -18.11
C ASP A 157 -5.46 -15.22 -17.30
N VAL A 158 -4.74 -15.93 -16.42
CA VAL A 158 -3.65 -15.40 -15.57
C VAL A 158 -2.29 -15.39 -16.29
N PHE A 159 -2.19 -16.05 -17.45
CA PHE A 159 -0.92 -16.21 -18.18
C PHE A 159 -0.20 -14.90 -18.53
N PRO A 160 -0.88 -13.82 -19.00
CA PRO A 160 -0.23 -12.55 -19.29
C PRO A 160 0.45 -11.93 -18.05
N ASP A 161 -0.17 -12.03 -16.88
CA ASP A 161 0.36 -11.46 -15.64
C ASP A 161 1.49 -12.31 -15.06
N LEU A 162 1.41 -13.63 -15.20
CA LEU A 162 2.53 -14.52 -14.92
C LEU A 162 3.79 -14.12 -15.71
N LEU A 163 3.64 -13.78 -17.01
CA LEU A 163 4.75 -13.29 -17.83
C LEU A 163 5.32 -11.95 -17.34
N LYS A 164 4.48 -11.05 -16.81
CA LYS A 164 4.95 -9.80 -16.21
C LYS A 164 5.74 -10.06 -14.94
N ILE A 165 5.26 -10.91 -14.03
CA ILE A 165 5.97 -11.29 -12.80
C ILE A 165 7.33 -11.92 -13.12
N VAL A 166 7.37 -12.84 -14.08
CA VAL A 166 8.61 -13.46 -14.57
C VAL A 166 9.60 -12.40 -15.08
N SER A 167 9.11 -11.40 -15.81
CA SER A 167 9.97 -10.33 -16.33
C SER A 167 10.56 -9.48 -15.20
N VAL A 168 9.78 -9.18 -14.15
CA VAL A 168 10.23 -8.44 -12.96
C VAL A 168 11.37 -9.19 -12.29
N VAL A 169 11.22 -10.51 -12.08
CA VAL A 169 12.27 -11.36 -11.50
C VAL A 169 13.54 -11.36 -12.35
N ILE A 170 13.43 -11.51 -13.67
CA ILE A 170 14.59 -11.47 -14.58
C ILE A 170 15.31 -10.11 -14.51
N ILE A 171 14.56 -9.00 -14.48
CA ILE A 171 15.12 -7.66 -14.34
C ILE A 171 15.80 -7.49 -12.97
N ALA A 172 15.20 -7.99 -11.89
CA ALA A 172 15.77 -7.98 -10.55
C ALA A 172 17.10 -8.75 -10.49
N MET A 173 17.18 -9.91 -11.15
CA MET A 173 18.42 -10.68 -11.30
C MET A 173 19.50 -9.88 -12.05
N ILE A 174 19.15 -9.15 -13.11
CA ILE A 174 20.09 -8.28 -13.84
C ILE A 174 20.58 -7.15 -12.93
N ILE A 175 19.69 -6.51 -12.17
CA ILE A 175 20.05 -5.47 -11.19
C ILE A 175 21.05 -6.04 -10.17
N TYR A 176 20.74 -7.18 -9.56
CA TYR A 176 21.61 -7.85 -8.57
C TYR A 176 23.01 -8.14 -9.12
N TYR A 177 23.08 -8.72 -10.32
CA TYR A 177 24.35 -9.04 -10.98
C TYR A 177 25.16 -7.78 -11.32
N THR A 178 24.49 -6.74 -11.82
CA THR A 178 25.13 -5.48 -12.20
C THR A 178 25.64 -4.72 -10.99
N LEU A 179 24.86 -4.66 -9.90
CA LEU A 179 25.29 -4.10 -8.60
C LEU A 179 26.48 -4.87 -8.02
N SER A 180 26.47 -6.20 -8.16
CA SER A 180 27.60 -7.04 -7.72
C SER A 180 28.89 -6.66 -8.45
N ILE A 181 28.83 -6.49 -9.78
CA ILE A 181 29.99 -6.05 -10.57
C ILE A 181 30.44 -4.66 -10.17
N LEU A 182 29.50 -3.72 -10.03
CA LEU A 182 29.78 -2.36 -9.57
C LEU A 182 30.59 -2.40 -8.27
N SER A 183 30.12 -3.16 -7.29
CA SER A 183 30.78 -3.33 -6.01
C SER A 183 32.19 -3.93 -6.11
N ILE A 184 32.38 -4.96 -6.95
CA ILE A 184 33.69 -5.58 -7.19
C ILE A 184 34.68 -4.59 -7.82
N THR A 185 34.22 -3.67 -8.68
CA THR A 185 35.12 -2.70 -9.33
C THR A 185 35.79 -1.76 -8.33
N PHE A 186 35.16 -1.50 -7.18
CA PHE A 186 35.73 -0.69 -6.09
C PHE A 186 36.80 -1.41 -5.27
N CYS A 187 36.86 -2.74 -5.34
CA CYS A 187 37.65 -3.58 -4.43
C CYS A 187 38.87 -4.18 -5.12
N GLY A 188 40.00 -4.29 -4.40
CA GLY A 188 41.24 -4.89 -4.92
C GLY A 188 41.63 -6.21 -4.25
N SER A 189 40.90 -6.68 -3.25
CA SER A 189 41.10 -8.01 -2.63
C SER A 189 39.79 -8.78 -2.51
N ARG A 190 39.93 -10.12 -2.36
CA ARG A 190 38.82 -11.09 -2.40
C ARG A 190 37.79 -10.86 -1.30
N PHE A 191 38.27 -10.66 -0.08
CA PHE A 191 37.42 -10.51 1.10
C PHE A 191 36.56 -9.25 1.00
N GLU A 192 37.18 -8.11 0.71
CA GLU A 192 36.52 -6.81 0.57
C GLU A 192 35.55 -6.78 -0.62
N ALA A 193 35.89 -7.46 -1.73
CA ALA A 193 34.97 -7.63 -2.85
C ALA A 193 33.72 -8.42 -2.44
N GLY A 194 33.88 -9.54 -1.74
CA GLY A 194 32.75 -10.34 -1.23
C GLY A 194 31.87 -9.54 -0.26
N PHE A 195 32.50 -8.94 0.77
CA PHE A 195 31.81 -8.10 1.74
C PHE A 195 31.04 -6.95 1.07
N SER A 196 31.67 -6.25 0.13
CA SER A 196 31.05 -5.08 -0.50
C SER A 196 29.86 -5.45 -1.38
N VAL A 197 29.84 -6.64 -2.01
CA VAL A 197 28.68 -7.06 -2.80
C VAL A 197 27.46 -7.23 -1.89
N ILE A 198 27.64 -7.89 -0.74
CA ILE A 198 26.59 -8.05 0.27
C ILE A 198 26.20 -6.68 0.82
N ALA A 199 27.19 -5.88 1.24
CA ALA A 199 26.95 -4.57 1.83
C ALA A 199 26.18 -3.64 0.90
N VAL A 200 26.50 -3.56 -0.40
CA VAL A 200 25.76 -2.70 -1.34
C VAL A 200 24.31 -3.14 -1.53
N ASN A 201 24.08 -4.44 -1.71
CA ASN A 201 22.73 -4.96 -1.94
C ASN A 201 21.83 -4.83 -0.72
N VAL A 202 22.38 -4.84 0.50
CA VAL A 202 21.64 -4.57 1.73
C VAL A 202 21.52 -3.06 1.98
N MET A 203 22.62 -2.31 1.91
CA MET A 203 22.64 -0.91 2.31
C MET A 203 21.82 0.01 1.39
N ILE A 204 21.73 -0.25 0.08
CA ILE A 204 20.91 0.60 -0.82
C ILE A 204 19.43 0.61 -0.37
N PRO A 205 18.71 -0.54 -0.36
CA PRO A 205 17.31 -0.55 0.07
C PRO A 205 17.15 -0.13 1.53
N THR A 206 18.02 -0.61 2.43
CA THR A 206 17.91 -0.27 3.86
C THR A 206 18.13 1.23 4.11
N THR A 207 19.03 1.91 3.40
CA THR A 207 19.24 3.36 3.57
C THR A 207 18.04 4.15 3.07
N ILE A 208 17.45 3.75 1.94
CA ILE A 208 16.23 4.39 1.41
C ILE A 208 15.07 4.20 2.41
N ALA A 209 14.92 3.00 2.96
CA ALA A 209 13.92 2.70 3.98
C ALA A 209 14.12 3.48 5.28
N CYS A 210 15.33 3.44 5.84
CA CYS A 210 15.66 4.19 7.04
C CYS A 210 15.49 5.70 6.86
N LEU A 211 15.74 6.23 5.65
CA LEU A 211 15.51 7.64 5.35
C LEU A 211 14.02 7.96 5.32
N TRP A 212 13.19 7.11 4.72
CA TRP A 212 11.73 7.27 4.76
C TRP A 212 11.21 7.24 6.19
N PHE A 213 11.57 6.21 6.96
CA PHE A 213 11.16 6.11 8.36
C PHE A 213 11.66 7.29 9.20
N ALA A 214 12.85 7.84 8.92
CA ALA A 214 13.33 9.05 9.58
C ALA A 214 12.53 10.30 9.19
N ILE A 215 12.04 10.39 7.94
CA ILE A 215 11.16 11.48 7.51
C ILE A 215 9.80 11.36 8.21
N VAL A 216 9.21 10.16 8.22
CA VAL A 216 7.94 9.89 8.92
C VAL A 216 8.08 10.11 10.41
N SER A 217 9.18 9.72 11.05
CA SER A 217 9.33 9.93 12.50
C SER A 217 9.60 11.39 12.91
N THR A 218 10.26 12.18 12.05
CA THR A 218 10.63 13.57 12.38
C THR A 218 9.62 14.61 11.92
N ALA A 219 8.85 14.32 10.86
CA ALA A 219 7.88 15.21 10.24
C ALA A 219 6.69 14.42 9.68
N GLY A 220 6.19 13.46 10.47
CA GLY A 220 5.20 12.47 10.07
C GLY A 220 3.78 12.95 9.87
N PHE A 221 3.52 14.26 10.01
CA PHE A 221 2.16 14.76 9.83
C PHE A 221 1.63 14.39 8.44
N GLY A 222 0.59 13.56 8.42
CA GLY A 222 -0.01 13.06 7.18
C GLY A 222 0.78 12.00 6.44
N LEU A 223 1.95 11.56 6.92
CA LEU A 223 2.80 10.62 6.18
C LEU A 223 2.59 9.19 6.64
N ASP A 224 2.36 8.30 5.68
CA ASP A 224 2.25 6.86 5.91
C ASP A 224 3.61 6.15 5.71
N GLU A 225 3.92 5.23 6.63
CA GLU A 225 5.11 4.38 6.59
C GLU A 225 5.11 3.43 5.37
N GLU A 226 3.95 2.90 4.97
CA GLU A 226 3.83 1.90 3.89
C GLU A 226 4.04 2.50 2.49
N ALA A 227 3.88 3.82 2.36
CA ALA A 227 4.08 4.55 1.10
C ALA A 227 5.47 4.33 0.46
N ILE A 228 6.47 3.91 1.22
CA ILE A 228 7.78 3.54 0.66
C ILE A 228 7.69 2.36 -0.31
N LEU A 229 6.83 1.38 -0.05
CA LEU A 229 6.70 0.17 -0.86
C LEU A 229 6.18 0.48 -2.27
N TYR A 230 5.52 1.62 -2.44
CA TYR A 230 5.05 2.11 -3.74
C TYR A 230 5.99 3.16 -4.36
N ASN A 231 7.10 3.50 -3.69
CA ASN A 231 8.02 4.51 -4.17
C ASN A 231 8.88 3.99 -5.34
N PRO A 232 8.87 4.65 -6.51
CA PRO A 232 9.67 4.22 -7.67
C PRO A 232 11.17 4.13 -7.39
N ILE A 233 11.71 4.98 -6.50
CA ILE A 233 13.14 4.96 -6.14
C ILE A 233 13.46 3.69 -5.37
N PHE A 234 12.63 3.31 -4.40
CA PHE A 234 12.81 2.08 -3.65
C PHE A 234 12.70 0.86 -4.59
N ASN A 235 11.63 0.83 -5.38
CA ASN A 235 11.25 -0.32 -6.21
C ASN A 235 12.20 -0.63 -7.39
N THR A 236 12.97 0.34 -7.86
CA THR A 236 13.80 0.19 -9.09
C THR A 236 15.29 0.14 -8.82
N THR A 237 15.75 0.52 -7.61
CA THR A 237 17.18 0.68 -7.31
C THR A 237 17.87 -0.60 -6.83
N SER A 238 17.11 -1.57 -6.34
CA SER A 238 17.64 -2.80 -5.74
C SER A 238 16.76 -4.02 -6.01
N PRO A 239 17.29 -5.25 -5.91
CA PRO A 239 16.50 -6.47 -6.03
C PRO A 239 15.44 -6.62 -4.91
N ALA A 240 15.72 -6.10 -3.71
CA ALA A 240 14.75 -6.09 -2.61
C ALA A 240 13.56 -5.17 -2.92
N GLY A 241 13.82 -3.99 -3.50
CA GLY A 241 12.76 -3.11 -3.99
C GLY A 241 11.98 -3.70 -5.18
N ALA A 242 12.66 -4.42 -6.07
CA ALA A 242 11.97 -5.15 -7.14
C ALA A 242 11.02 -6.22 -6.58
N ALA A 243 11.41 -6.89 -5.48
CA ALA A 243 10.53 -7.82 -4.78
C ALA A 243 9.34 -7.11 -4.12
N ALA A 244 9.54 -5.94 -3.50
CA ALA A 244 8.45 -5.12 -2.96
C ALA A 244 7.46 -4.70 -4.04
N PHE A 245 7.95 -4.30 -5.22
CA PHE A 245 7.09 -4.04 -6.38
C PHE A 245 6.29 -5.28 -6.80
N THR A 246 6.90 -6.46 -6.82
CA THR A 246 6.18 -7.71 -7.14
C THR A 246 5.05 -7.99 -6.16
N ILE A 247 5.27 -7.79 -4.85
CA ILE A 247 4.25 -8.00 -3.82
C ILE A 247 3.07 -7.04 -4.08
N GLY A 248 3.32 -5.73 -4.15
CA GLY A 248 2.25 -4.77 -4.41
C GLY A 248 1.57 -4.95 -5.77
N TYR A 249 2.29 -5.41 -6.80
CA TYR A 249 1.70 -5.71 -8.11
C TYR A 249 0.82 -6.97 -8.09
N ILE A 250 1.13 -7.95 -7.23
CA ILE A 250 0.29 -9.14 -7.05
C ILE A 250 -0.98 -8.76 -6.28
N ASP A 251 -0.87 -7.93 -5.23
CA ASP A 251 -2.03 -7.45 -4.48
C ASP A 251 -2.98 -6.66 -5.41
N ASP A 252 -2.46 -5.66 -6.15
CA ASP A 252 -3.23 -4.90 -7.16
C ASP A 252 -3.84 -5.78 -8.28
N PHE A 253 -3.28 -6.98 -8.54
CA PHE A 253 -3.80 -7.92 -9.53
C PHE A 253 -5.02 -8.67 -9.03
N TYR A 254 -5.04 -9.02 -7.73
CA TYR A 254 -6.22 -9.64 -7.13
C TYR A 254 -7.41 -8.68 -7.07
N ASP A 255 -7.15 -7.38 -7.01
CA ASP A 255 -8.18 -6.34 -6.87
C ASP A 255 -8.58 -5.69 -8.21
N GLU A 256 -8.18 -6.27 -9.36
CA GLU A 256 -8.45 -5.77 -10.73
C GLU A 256 -7.99 -4.32 -11.03
N GLU A 257 -7.15 -3.74 -10.17
CA GLU A 257 -6.73 -2.33 -10.27
C GLU A 257 -5.37 -2.11 -10.94
N ALA A 258 -4.60 -3.19 -11.21
CA ALA A 258 -3.22 -3.09 -11.68
C ALA A 258 -3.06 -2.24 -12.97
N PRO A 259 -2.57 -0.99 -12.88
CA PRO A 259 -2.46 -0.14 -14.05
C PRO A 259 -1.31 -0.66 -14.92
N ALA A 260 -1.58 -1.10 -16.16
CA ALA A 260 -0.54 -1.55 -17.10
C ALA A 260 0.60 -0.51 -17.28
N ASN A 261 0.30 0.77 -17.05
CA ASN A 261 1.25 1.87 -17.06
C ASN A 261 2.29 1.80 -15.92
N ALA A 262 1.92 1.30 -14.74
CA ALA A 262 2.83 1.19 -13.59
C ALA A 262 3.94 0.17 -13.87
N TYR A 263 3.59 -1.01 -14.39
CA TYR A 263 4.53 -2.03 -14.81
C TYR A 263 5.49 -1.54 -15.92
N ILE A 264 4.97 -0.95 -17.00
CA ILE A 264 5.82 -0.45 -18.10
C ILE A 264 6.80 0.62 -17.59
N ARG A 265 6.34 1.53 -16.73
CA ARG A 265 7.21 2.53 -16.10
C ARG A 265 8.28 1.87 -15.23
N TRP A 266 7.90 0.93 -14.39
CA TRP A 266 8.84 0.22 -13.53
C TRP A 266 9.93 -0.44 -14.38
N VAL A 267 9.57 -1.10 -15.48
CA VAL A 267 10.52 -1.68 -16.45
C VAL A 267 11.47 -0.61 -17.00
N ILE A 268 10.96 0.53 -17.47
CA ILE A 268 11.79 1.61 -18.02
C ILE A 268 12.76 2.15 -16.97
N MET A 269 12.29 2.42 -15.75
CA MET A 269 13.12 2.97 -14.67
C MET A 269 14.16 1.97 -14.17
N SER A 270 13.81 0.69 -14.08
CA SER A 270 14.75 -0.39 -13.77
C SER A 270 15.82 -0.54 -14.85
N LEU A 271 15.46 -0.44 -16.14
CA LEU A 271 16.43 -0.47 -17.24
C LEU A 271 17.37 0.74 -17.23
N ILE A 272 16.87 1.94 -16.90
CA ILE A 272 17.69 3.14 -16.71
C ILE A 272 18.67 2.91 -15.55
N THR A 273 18.19 2.38 -14.43
CA THR A 273 19.02 2.07 -13.26
C THR A 273 20.13 1.06 -13.60
N ILE A 274 19.79 -0.02 -14.30
CA ILE A 274 20.78 -0.99 -14.81
C ILE A 274 21.81 -0.30 -15.68
N ALA A 275 21.39 0.57 -16.60
CA ALA A 275 22.30 1.31 -17.48
C ALA A 275 23.24 2.23 -16.69
N ILE A 276 22.74 2.91 -15.66
CA ILE A 276 23.55 3.76 -14.76
C ILE A 276 24.60 2.90 -14.04
N TYR A 277 24.20 1.80 -13.42
CA TYR A 277 25.14 0.90 -12.71
C TYR A 277 26.16 0.29 -13.66
N LEU A 278 25.76 -0.12 -14.86
CA LEU A 278 26.64 -0.68 -15.86
C LEU A 278 27.66 0.35 -16.36
N PHE A 279 27.21 1.59 -16.63
CA PHE A 279 28.08 2.67 -17.08
C PHE A 279 29.06 3.09 -15.98
N ALA A 280 28.59 3.21 -14.73
CA ALA A 280 29.43 3.49 -13.57
C ALA A 280 30.49 2.39 -13.39
N SER A 281 30.08 1.11 -13.45
CA SER A 281 30.98 -0.05 -13.36
C SER A 281 32.05 -0.01 -14.44
N TYR A 282 31.66 0.24 -15.70
CA TYR A 282 32.58 0.32 -16.81
C TYR A 282 33.55 1.49 -16.68
N PHE A 283 33.07 2.67 -16.28
CA PHE A 283 33.91 3.84 -16.10
C PHE A 283 34.96 3.60 -15.01
N LEU A 284 34.53 3.13 -13.83
CA LEU A 284 35.43 2.79 -12.72
C LEU A 284 36.44 1.70 -13.11
N TYR A 285 36.01 0.69 -13.86
CA TYR A 285 36.86 -0.35 -14.41
C TYR A 285 37.88 0.21 -15.40
N LYS A 286 37.50 1.19 -16.24
CA LYS A 286 38.38 1.79 -17.25
C LYS A 286 39.51 2.61 -16.64
N PHE A 287 39.25 3.35 -15.57
CA PHE A 287 40.25 4.18 -14.88
C PHE A 287 41.08 3.43 -13.85
N ARG A 288 40.70 2.20 -13.54
CA ARG A 288 41.43 1.34 -12.61
C ARG A 288 42.78 0.92 -13.18
N LYS A 289 43.84 1.11 -12.39
CA LYS A 289 45.18 0.66 -12.79
C LYS A 289 45.38 -0.81 -12.43
N ALA A 290 46.19 -1.50 -13.23
CA ALA A 290 46.53 -2.91 -12.96
C ALA A 290 47.29 -3.10 -11.64
N GLU A 291 48.03 -2.08 -11.17
CA GLU A 291 48.76 -2.09 -9.89
C GLU A 291 47.87 -1.95 -8.64
N ASP A 292 46.58 -1.63 -8.80
CA ASP A 292 45.66 -1.47 -7.68
C ASP A 292 45.21 -2.81 -7.07
N VAL A 293 45.65 -3.92 -7.64
CA VAL A 293 45.37 -5.28 -7.16
C VAL A 293 46.00 -5.50 -5.79
N SER A 294 45.27 -6.19 -4.92
CA SER A 294 45.58 -6.43 -3.51
C SER A 294 45.41 -5.24 -2.57
N LYS A 295 45.05 -4.05 -3.07
CA LYS A 295 44.56 -2.96 -2.22
C LYS A 295 43.18 -3.33 -1.68
N PRO A 296 42.88 -3.13 -0.38
CA PRO A 296 41.57 -3.40 0.21
C PRO A 296 40.44 -2.75 -0.60
N TYR A 297 40.49 -1.42 -0.71
CA TYR A 297 39.63 -0.62 -1.57
C TYR A 297 40.49 0.22 -2.52
N VAL A 298 40.17 0.17 -3.81
CA VAL A 298 40.80 1.00 -4.85
C VAL A 298 40.35 2.45 -4.68
N TYR A 299 39.05 2.65 -4.48
CA TYR A 299 38.45 3.96 -4.22
C TYR A 299 37.95 4.02 -2.78
N LYS A 300 38.73 4.62 -1.87
CA LYS A 300 38.41 4.65 -0.44
C LYS A 300 37.11 5.38 -0.08
N ALA A 301 36.66 6.32 -0.90
CA ALA A 301 35.41 7.04 -0.70
C ALA A 301 34.20 6.09 -0.64
N PHE A 302 34.21 5.01 -1.43
CA PHE A 302 33.15 4.01 -1.45
C PHE A 302 33.03 3.27 -0.12
N PHE A 303 34.15 2.89 0.50
CA PHE A 303 34.15 2.27 1.82
C PHE A 303 33.53 3.19 2.87
N TYR A 304 33.96 4.45 2.94
CA TYR A 304 33.40 5.39 3.91
C TYR A 304 31.93 5.73 3.63
N PHE A 305 31.50 5.75 2.36
CA PHE A 305 30.10 5.90 1.99
C PHE A 305 29.24 4.76 2.55
N ILE A 306 29.61 3.49 2.27
CA ILE A 306 28.89 2.31 2.79
C ILE A 306 28.86 2.30 4.31
N MET A 307 29.98 2.60 4.95
CA MET A 307 30.05 2.64 6.42
C MET A 307 29.19 3.75 7.00
N THR A 308 29.12 4.92 6.34
CA THR A 308 28.23 6.01 6.76
C THR A 308 26.77 5.64 6.56
N CYS A 309 26.40 4.96 5.47
CA CYS A 309 25.07 4.41 5.28
C CYS A 309 24.70 3.41 6.39
N ALA A 310 25.62 2.53 6.78
CA ALA A 310 25.40 1.59 7.88
C ALA A 310 25.20 2.31 9.22
N VAL A 311 26.03 3.33 9.52
CA VAL A 311 25.86 4.17 10.71
C VAL A 311 24.52 4.91 10.68
N PHE A 312 24.13 5.45 9.53
CA PHE A 312 22.83 6.09 9.34
C PHE A 312 21.68 5.13 9.66
N CYS A 313 21.67 3.94 9.07
CA CYS A 313 20.61 2.94 9.26
C CYS A 313 20.50 2.49 10.73
N ILE A 314 21.64 2.23 11.39
CA ILE A 314 21.63 1.80 12.78
C ILE A 314 21.15 2.95 13.67
N LEU A 315 21.72 4.15 13.53
CA LEU A 315 21.32 5.30 14.35
C LEU A 315 19.87 5.70 14.12
N SER A 316 19.36 5.66 12.89
CA SER A 316 17.95 5.96 12.62
C SER A 316 17.03 4.99 13.35
N LEU A 317 17.34 3.69 13.36
CA LEU A 317 16.54 2.70 14.10
C LEU A 317 16.53 2.96 15.61
N PHE A 318 17.65 3.40 16.18
CA PHE A 318 17.72 3.73 17.61
C PHE A 318 17.03 5.06 17.95
N ILE A 319 17.17 6.09 17.11
CA ILE A 319 16.46 7.38 17.28
C ILE A 319 14.94 7.17 17.21
N ILE A 320 14.51 6.29 16.30
CA ILE A 320 13.12 5.94 16.11
C ILE A 320 12.59 5.27 17.38
N ASN A 321 13.31 4.31 17.98
CA ASN A 321 12.78 3.45 19.06
C ASN A 321 12.83 3.95 20.51
N ASP A 322 13.56 5.03 20.83
CA ASP A 322 13.46 5.90 22.04
C ASP A 322 14.79 6.61 22.33
N ASP A 323 14.73 7.82 22.91
CA ASP A 323 15.90 8.66 23.20
C ASP A 323 16.93 8.00 24.16
N ASP A 324 16.47 7.10 25.04
CA ASP A 324 17.32 6.43 26.04
C ASP A 324 18.31 5.41 25.43
N ASP A 325 17.98 4.82 24.27
CA ASP A 325 18.83 3.82 23.60
C ASP A 325 19.80 4.42 22.57
N PHE A 326 19.75 5.74 22.35
CA PHE A 326 20.62 6.45 21.40
C PHE A 326 22.11 6.23 21.67
N PHE A 327 22.53 6.22 22.94
CA PHE A 327 23.92 5.96 23.32
C PHE A 327 24.34 4.51 23.00
N GLY A 328 23.42 3.56 23.13
CA GLY A 328 23.63 2.17 22.72
C GLY A 328 23.87 2.05 21.22
N GLY A 329 23.07 2.75 20.42
CA GLY A 329 23.25 2.84 18.96
C GLY A 329 24.62 3.39 18.55
N ILE A 330 25.07 4.48 19.18
CA ILE A 330 26.41 5.04 18.94
C ILE A 330 27.51 4.02 19.28
N LEU A 331 27.38 3.30 20.40
CA LEU A 331 28.36 2.30 20.82
C LEU A 331 28.48 1.16 19.81
N ILE A 332 27.35 0.63 19.35
CA ILE A 332 27.31 -0.43 18.32
C ILE A 332 27.94 0.05 17.01
N CYS A 333 27.56 1.24 16.56
CA CYS A 333 28.14 1.90 15.39
C CYS A 333 29.66 2.08 15.52
N ALA A 334 30.13 2.51 16.70
CA ALA A 334 31.55 2.70 16.97
C ALA A 334 32.31 1.37 16.87
N ILE A 335 31.81 0.31 17.51
CA ILE A 335 32.41 -1.03 17.48
C ILE A 335 32.52 -1.52 16.02
N GLY A 336 31.42 -1.46 15.27
CA GLY A 336 31.39 -1.86 13.85
C GLY A 336 32.36 -1.06 12.98
N TRP A 337 32.37 0.28 13.15
CA TRP A 337 33.28 1.18 12.43
C TRP A 337 34.75 0.85 12.69
N PHE A 338 35.14 0.70 13.96
CA PHE A 338 36.53 0.42 14.31
C PHE A 338 36.98 -0.98 13.86
N ILE A 339 36.14 -2.01 13.95
CA ILE A 339 36.46 -3.35 13.44
C ILE A 339 36.72 -3.30 11.94
N MET A 340 35.81 -2.68 11.17
CA MET A 340 35.93 -2.59 9.72
C MET A 340 37.15 -1.77 9.29
N GLU A 341 37.47 -0.69 10.01
CA GLU A 341 38.65 0.12 9.76
C GLU A 341 39.95 -0.66 10.01
N VAL A 342 40.00 -1.48 11.08
CA VAL A 342 41.18 -2.32 11.38
C VAL A 342 41.40 -3.37 10.30
N ILE A 343 40.32 -4.02 9.82
CA ILE A 343 40.36 -5.01 8.74
C ILE A 343 40.89 -4.36 7.46
N THR A 344 40.29 -3.24 7.05
CA THR A 344 40.67 -2.55 5.79
C THR A 344 42.06 -1.93 5.85
N ARG A 345 42.51 -1.41 6.98
CA ARG A 345 43.88 -0.88 7.10
C ARG A 345 44.94 -1.97 7.22
N ARG A 346 44.52 -3.22 7.47
CA ARG A 346 45.40 -4.35 7.79
C ARG A 346 46.34 -4.00 8.95
N GLY A 347 45.80 -3.40 10.01
CA GLY A 347 46.51 -3.04 11.24
C GLY A 347 46.21 -1.63 11.77
N PHE A 348 46.82 -1.26 12.90
CA PHE A 348 46.50 -0.06 13.70
C PHE A 348 47.22 1.23 13.28
N LYS A 349 47.78 1.30 12.06
CA LYS A 349 48.51 2.50 11.63
C LYS A 349 47.55 3.69 11.48
N ARG A 350 47.91 4.82 12.11
CA ARG A 350 47.12 6.07 12.13
C ARG A 350 45.68 5.89 12.64
N PHE A 351 45.47 5.01 13.63
CA PHE A 351 44.14 4.68 14.16
C PHE A 351 43.33 5.91 14.63
N TRP A 352 43.97 6.99 15.10
CA TRP A 352 43.29 8.24 15.47
C TRP A 352 42.41 8.85 14.36
N THR A 353 42.77 8.65 13.08
CA THR A 353 41.95 9.10 11.94
C THR A 353 40.66 8.29 11.77
N ALA A 354 40.59 7.08 12.33
CA ALA A 354 39.37 6.27 12.35
C ALA A 354 38.32 6.93 13.24
N GLY A 355 38.72 7.43 14.41
CA GLY A 355 37.83 8.15 15.33
C GLY A 355 37.32 9.45 14.72
N LEU A 356 38.17 10.21 14.04
CA LEU A 356 37.71 11.40 13.29
C LEU A 356 36.72 11.05 12.18
N GLY A 357 36.96 9.98 11.43
CA GLY A 357 36.04 9.51 10.40
C GLY A 357 34.68 9.12 10.98
N PHE A 358 34.68 8.44 12.12
CA PHE A 358 33.45 8.08 12.84
C PHE A 358 32.69 9.31 13.33
N CYS A 359 33.37 10.26 13.99
CA CYS A 359 32.75 11.51 14.43
C CYS A 359 32.18 12.31 13.26
N ALA A 360 32.86 12.33 12.11
CA ALA A 360 32.36 12.98 10.90
C ALA A 360 31.13 12.26 10.32
N ALA A 361 31.10 10.92 10.33
CA ALA A 361 29.94 10.13 9.89
C ALA A 361 28.73 10.37 10.80
N VAL A 362 28.90 10.28 12.12
CA VAL A 362 27.83 10.55 13.10
C VAL A 362 27.34 12.00 12.98
N GLY A 363 28.26 12.97 12.90
CA GLY A 363 27.91 14.37 12.71
C GLY A 363 27.15 14.63 11.41
N GLY A 364 27.51 13.94 10.32
CA GLY A 364 26.79 14.00 9.04
C GLY A 364 25.38 13.42 9.13
N VAL A 365 25.21 12.29 9.81
CA VAL A 365 23.89 11.67 10.05
C VAL A 365 23.01 12.61 10.88
N LEU A 366 23.51 13.13 11.99
CA LEU A 366 22.77 14.07 12.84
C LEU A 366 22.43 15.36 12.09
N ALA A 367 23.32 15.85 11.22
CA ALA A 367 23.04 17.00 10.37
C ALA A 367 21.89 16.72 9.38
N ILE A 368 21.87 15.54 8.74
CA ILE A 368 20.78 15.13 7.83
C ILE A 368 19.46 15.05 8.59
N CYS A 369 19.43 14.38 9.75
CA CYS A 369 18.23 14.29 10.59
C CYS A 369 17.77 15.67 11.09
N GLY A 370 18.71 16.54 11.48
CA GLY A 370 18.42 17.91 11.89
C GLY A 370 17.84 18.77 10.76
N ILE A 371 18.37 18.66 9.54
CA ILE A 371 17.82 19.32 8.35
C ILE A 371 16.43 18.77 8.03
N CYS A 372 16.25 17.45 8.11
CA CYS A 372 14.98 16.79 7.89
C CYS A 372 13.91 17.34 8.84
N LYS A 373 14.20 17.40 10.14
CA LYS A 373 13.32 18.00 11.15
C LYS A 373 13.06 19.49 10.91
N ALA A 374 14.08 20.27 10.56
CA ALA A 374 13.95 21.70 10.33
C ALA A 374 13.17 22.07 9.06
N THR A 375 12.99 21.13 8.13
CA THR A 375 12.33 21.33 6.84
C THR A 375 11.03 20.53 6.70
N ASP A 376 10.49 20.02 7.81
CA ASP A 376 9.31 19.16 7.83
C ASP A 376 9.43 17.99 6.83
N GLY A 377 10.52 17.24 6.92
CA GLY A 377 10.73 16.08 6.06
C GLY A 377 11.11 16.45 4.63
N PHE A 378 11.93 17.50 4.44
CA PHE A 378 12.20 18.09 3.11
C PHE A 378 10.92 18.57 2.39
N GLY A 379 9.91 18.98 3.15
CA GLY A 379 8.59 19.39 2.66
C GLY A 379 7.67 18.23 2.26
N ALA A 380 8.02 16.98 2.60
CA ALA A 380 7.21 15.81 2.28
C ALA A 380 5.82 15.86 2.94
N SER A 381 5.74 16.34 4.18
CA SER A 381 4.48 16.55 4.93
C SER A 381 3.55 17.58 4.29
N LYS A 382 4.12 18.60 3.62
CA LYS A 382 3.35 19.68 2.94
C LYS A 382 3.04 19.37 1.48
N HIS A 383 3.54 18.25 0.95
CA HIS A 383 3.39 17.92 -0.45
C HIS A 383 2.00 17.37 -0.74
N ILE A 384 1.28 17.99 -1.68
CA ILE A 384 0.04 17.48 -2.26
C ILE A 384 0.21 17.39 -3.78
N PRO A 385 -0.13 16.26 -4.42
CA PRO A 385 -0.14 16.15 -5.87
C PRO A 385 -1.06 17.19 -6.53
N ALA A 386 -0.63 17.78 -7.63
CA ALA A 386 -1.51 18.64 -8.42
C ALA A 386 -2.64 17.81 -9.07
N ASN A 387 -3.87 18.35 -9.11
CA ASN A 387 -5.07 17.65 -9.59
C ASN A 387 -4.89 17.06 -11.01
N MET A 388 -4.23 17.80 -11.91
CA MET A 388 -3.94 17.31 -13.27
C MET A 388 -3.02 16.08 -13.34
N ASN A 389 -2.26 15.84 -12.27
CA ASN A 389 -1.33 14.72 -12.15
C ASN A 389 -1.93 13.53 -11.41
N ILE A 390 -3.15 13.64 -10.86
CA ILE A 390 -3.85 12.52 -10.22
C ILE A 390 -4.52 11.68 -11.33
N SER A 391 -4.38 10.36 -11.25
CA SER A 391 -5.07 9.41 -12.14
C SER A 391 -6.30 8.80 -11.47
N SER A 392 -6.18 8.47 -10.19
CA SER A 392 -7.29 8.06 -9.33
C SER A 392 -6.95 8.34 -7.87
N VAL A 393 -7.96 8.36 -7.02
CA VAL A 393 -7.81 8.49 -5.57
C VAL A 393 -8.66 7.43 -4.89
N SER A 394 -8.05 6.72 -3.94
CA SER A 394 -8.75 5.81 -3.02
C SER A 394 -8.85 6.50 -1.67
N ILE A 395 -10.01 6.40 -1.03
CA ILE A 395 -10.33 7.15 0.18
C ILE A 395 -10.94 6.18 1.18
N GLU A 396 -10.22 5.82 2.21
CA GLU A 396 -10.75 4.98 3.28
C GLU A 396 -11.13 5.87 4.45
N SER A 397 -12.34 5.68 4.96
CA SER A 397 -12.79 6.33 6.18
C SER A 397 -13.68 5.41 6.96
N TYR A 398 -13.28 5.15 8.20
CA TYR A 398 -14.15 4.56 9.20
C TYR A 398 -15.11 5.67 9.63
N ASP A 399 -16.43 5.46 9.51
CA ASP A 399 -17.50 6.28 10.11
C ASP A 399 -18.01 7.51 9.34
N LEU A 400 -17.40 7.92 8.22
CA LEU A 400 -17.80 9.13 7.48
C LEU A 400 -18.87 8.89 6.40
N LEU A 401 -18.95 7.66 5.88
CA LEU A 401 -19.82 7.26 4.79
C LEU A 401 -20.71 6.07 5.22
N PRO A 402 -21.88 5.86 4.59
CA PRO A 402 -22.92 4.95 5.09
C PRO A 402 -22.46 3.50 5.24
N VAL A 403 -21.46 3.10 4.45
CA VAL A 403 -20.89 1.76 4.45
C VAL A 403 -19.39 1.90 4.19
N GLN A 404 -18.58 1.08 4.87
CA GLN A 404 -17.16 0.95 4.60
C GLN A 404 -16.99 0.31 3.22
N TYR A 405 -16.38 1.06 2.30
CA TYR A 405 -15.92 0.53 1.03
C TYR A 405 -14.40 0.41 1.13
N ASP A 406 -13.90 -0.82 1.07
CA ASP A 406 -12.46 -1.04 1.18
C ASP A 406 -11.74 -0.76 -0.16
N ASP A 407 -12.46 -0.72 -1.30
CA ASP A 407 -11.82 -0.85 -2.62
C ASP A 407 -12.43 0.02 -3.74
N ILE A 408 -12.71 1.32 -3.50
CA ILE A 408 -13.11 2.23 -4.59
C ILE A 408 -12.00 3.21 -4.97
N SER A 409 -11.68 3.25 -6.27
CA SER A 409 -10.79 4.23 -6.89
C SER A 409 -11.60 5.27 -7.67
N PHE A 410 -11.74 6.47 -7.13
CA PHE A 410 -12.44 7.57 -7.80
C PHE A 410 -11.57 8.19 -8.92
N ARG A 411 -12.18 8.38 -10.10
CA ARG A 411 -11.57 9.11 -11.23
C ARG A 411 -12.33 10.39 -11.55
N ASP A 412 -13.52 10.56 -10.97
CA ASP A 412 -14.30 11.77 -11.01
C ASP A 412 -13.51 13.01 -10.56
N LYS A 413 -13.71 14.11 -11.29
CA LYS A 413 -12.95 15.34 -11.08
C LYS A 413 -13.40 16.08 -9.83
N ASP A 414 -14.68 16.03 -9.51
CA ASP A 414 -15.26 16.73 -8.37
C ASP A 414 -14.84 16.02 -7.07
N VAL A 415 -14.82 14.69 -7.03
CA VAL A 415 -14.22 13.92 -5.93
C VAL A 415 -12.73 14.25 -5.76
N ILE A 416 -11.96 14.22 -6.85
CA ILE A 416 -10.51 14.57 -6.80
C ILE A 416 -10.30 16.02 -6.31
N ASN A 417 -11.16 16.96 -6.72
CA ASN A 417 -11.08 18.34 -6.28
C ASN A 417 -11.41 18.47 -4.78
N ALA A 418 -12.47 17.82 -4.32
CA ALA A 418 -12.92 17.84 -2.93
C ALA A 418 -11.88 17.22 -1.98
N VAL A 419 -11.35 16.04 -2.29
CA VAL A 419 -10.32 15.40 -1.45
C VAL A 419 -9.02 16.18 -1.44
N THR A 420 -8.66 16.83 -2.55
CA THR A 420 -7.47 17.68 -2.61
C THR A 420 -7.67 18.98 -1.83
N ALA A 421 -8.90 19.52 -1.81
CA ALA A 421 -9.26 20.68 -1.00
C ALA A 421 -9.23 20.35 0.50
N LEU A 422 -9.82 19.22 0.90
CA LEU A 422 -9.77 18.70 2.27
C LEU A 422 -8.32 18.52 2.73
N ASN A 423 -7.49 17.83 1.95
CA ASN A 423 -6.07 17.64 2.27
C ASN A 423 -5.32 18.97 2.42
N LYS A 424 -5.57 19.95 1.54
CA LYS A 424 -5.01 21.31 1.67
C LYS A 424 -5.45 22.00 2.95
N GLU A 425 -6.74 21.93 3.28
CA GLU A 425 -7.28 22.54 4.50
C GLU A 425 -6.70 21.89 5.76
N ILE A 426 -6.57 20.57 5.80
CA ILE A 426 -5.94 19.84 6.90
C ILE A 426 -4.48 20.29 7.10
N ILE A 427 -3.70 20.39 6.01
CA ILE A 427 -2.31 20.87 6.06
C ILE A 427 -2.25 22.34 6.50
N ASP A 428 -3.13 23.21 6.00
CA ASP A 428 -3.12 24.63 6.35
C ASP A 428 -3.51 24.83 7.83
N ARG A 429 -4.49 24.09 8.35
CA ARG A 429 -4.87 24.12 9.77
C ARG A 429 -3.74 23.65 10.69
N HIS A 430 -2.96 22.66 10.27
CA HIS A 430 -1.81 22.19 11.05
C HIS A 430 -0.65 23.20 11.07
N TYR A 431 -0.27 23.74 9.90
CA TYR A 431 0.93 24.60 9.79
C TYR A 431 0.67 26.09 10.00
N ASN A 432 -0.57 26.55 9.83
CA ASN A 432 -1.00 27.94 9.96
C ASN A 432 -2.24 28.05 10.86
N SER A 433 -2.23 27.34 12.00
CA SER A 433 -3.36 27.26 12.94
C SER A 433 -3.88 28.65 13.39
N GLU A 434 -3.03 29.67 13.44
CA GLU A 434 -3.43 31.05 13.77
C GLU A 434 -4.45 31.66 12.79
N ASN A 435 -4.58 31.12 11.57
CA ASN A 435 -5.55 31.58 10.59
C ASN A 435 -6.98 31.10 10.89
N TYR A 436 -7.14 30.15 11.81
CA TYR A 436 -8.39 29.48 12.11
C TYR A 436 -8.86 29.86 13.52
N GLN A 437 -10.15 30.15 13.66
CA GLN A 437 -10.75 30.37 14.97
C GLN A 437 -11.37 29.08 15.48
N TYR A 438 -10.99 28.68 16.69
CA TYR A 438 -11.53 27.52 17.36
C TYR A 438 -12.26 27.96 18.63
N ARG A 439 -13.47 27.43 18.83
CA ARG A 439 -14.23 27.64 20.07
C ARG A 439 -13.77 26.61 21.08
N VAL A 440 -13.05 27.03 22.11
CA VAL A 440 -12.56 26.12 23.15
C VAL A 440 -13.73 25.64 24.02
N ALA A 441 -13.88 24.33 24.18
CA ALA A 441 -14.77 23.75 25.18
C ALA A 441 -14.13 23.91 26.57
N ALA A 442 -14.82 24.57 27.51
CA ALA A 442 -14.26 24.81 28.83
C ALA A 442 -14.13 23.51 29.63
N ASN A 443 -12.95 23.27 30.23
CA ASN A 443 -12.73 22.23 31.25
C ASN A 443 -13.38 22.59 32.58
N THR A 444 -14.66 22.90 32.57
CA THR A 444 -15.41 22.98 33.81
C THR A 444 -15.68 21.56 34.29
N PRO A 445 -15.42 21.22 35.57
CA PRO A 445 -15.86 19.96 36.19
C PRO A 445 -17.38 19.70 36.13
N GLU A 446 -18.14 20.63 35.55
CA GLU A 446 -19.56 20.50 35.22
C GLU A 446 -19.83 19.92 33.82
N GLN A 447 -18.79 19.53 33.05
CA GLN A 447 -18.90 18.72 31.82
C GLN A 447 -19.25 17.24 32.09
N ASN A 448 -20.00 16.99 33.16
CA ASN A 448 -21.01 15.93 33.17
C ASN A 448 -22.29 16.42 32.44
N SER A 449 -22.17 17.25 31.40
CA SER A 449 -23.27 17.50 30.49
C SER A 449 -23.44 16.24 29.65
N LEU A 450 -24.51 15.49 29.97
CA LEU A 450 -24.87 14.16 29.47
C LEU A 450 -25.18 14.10 27.96
N SER A 451 -24.60 14.97 27.11
CA SER A 451 -24.84 15.08 25.66
C SER A 451 -23.59 15.45 24.82
N SER A 452 -22.38 15.32 25.39
CA SER A 452 -21.13 15.73 24.74
C SER A 452 -20.47 14.62 23.91
N ILE A 453 -20.45 14.76 22.59
CA ILE A 453 -20.03 13.73 21.63
C ILE A 453 -18.67 14.05 21.04
N TYR A 454 -17.76 13.07 21.03
CA TYR A 454 -16.43 13.23 20.44
C TYR A 454 -16.49 13.11 18.91
N ASP A 455 -16.10 14.15 18.18
CA ASP A 455 -16.02 14.20 16.72
C ASP A 455 -14.56 14.11 16.26
N CYS A 456 -14.16 12.93 15.78
CA CYS A 456 -12.84 12.71 15.20
C CYS A 456 -12.92 11.58 14.18
N GLN A 457 -12.64 11.90 12.93
CA GLN A 457 -12.73 10.99 11.79
C GLN A 457 -11.34 10.62 11.34
N HIS A 458 -11.10 9.34 11.09
CA HIS A 458 -9.87 8.88 10.46
C HIS A 458 -10.09 8.75 8.96
N ILE A 459 -9.21 9.37 8.18
CA ILE A 459 -9.27 9.39 6.72
C ILE A 459 -7.89 9.01 6.19
N SER A 460 -7.83 7.89 5.45
CA SER A 460 -6.70 7.53 4.62
C SER A 460 -6.98 7.91 3.18
N ILE A 461 -6.00 8.54 2.52
CA ILE A 461 -6.09 9.05 1.16
C ILE A 461 -4.90 8.52 0.37
N THR A 462 -5.19 7.71 -0.63
CA THR A 462 -4.19 7.12 -1.53
C THR A 462 -4.32 7.73 -2.91
N TYR A 463 -3.41 8.64 -3.25
CA TYR A 463 -3.32 9.23 -4.58
C TYR A 463 -2.48 8.36 -5.51
N LYS A 464 -3.10 7.77 -6.54
CA LYS A 464 -2.37 7.20 -7.67
C LYS A 464 -2.12 8.32 -8.68
N THR A 465 -0.85 8.66 -8.96
CA THR A 465 -0.52 9.73 -9.91
C THR A 465 -0.36 9.20 -11.33
N ARG A 466 -0.56 10.04 -12.34
CA ARG A 466 -0.27 9.75 -13.76
C ARG A 466 1.19 9.47 -14.02
N THR A 467 2.09 9.97 -13.16
CA THR A 467 3.48 9.56 -13.25
C THR A 467 3.66 8.12 -12.79
N GLY A 468 2.71 7.49 -12.09
CA GLY A 468 2.74 6.11 -11.59
C GLY A 468 3.37 6.00 -10.21
N SER A 469 3.36 7.08 -9.42
CA SER A 469 3.84 7.10 -8.04
C SER A 469 2.63 7.20 -7.13
N THR A 470 2.64 6.50 -6.01
CA THR A 470 1.58 6.56 -5.01
C THR A 470 1.96 7.55 -3.92
N VAL A 471 1.02 8.40 -3.52
CA VAL A 471 1.16 9.26 -2.33
C VAL A 471 0.06 8.87 -1.38
N MET A 472 0.43 8.29 -0.25
CA MET A 472 -0.50 7.90 0.81
C MET A 472 -0.48 8.96 1.90
N ARG A 473 -1.65 9.26 2.44
CA ARG A 473 -1.87 10.24 3.50
C ARG A 473 -2.84 9.69 4.51
N GLU A 474 -2.48 9.76 5.77
CA GLU A 474 -3.39 9.43 6.87
C GLU A 474 -3.60 10.66 7.73
N TYR A 475 -4.86 11.00 7.96
CA TYR A 475 -5.24 12.09 8.82
C TYR A 475 -6.31 11.64 9.79
N SER A 476 -6.29 12.26 10.96
CA SER A 476 -7.52 12.45 11.71
C SER A 476 -8.04 13.85 11.38
N CYS A 477 -9.36 14.09 11.43
CA CYS A 477 -9.94 15.43 11.32
C CYS A 477 -11.36 15.51 11.91
N ALA A 478 -11.87 16.72 12.15
CA ALA A 478 -13.28 16.91 12.49
C ALA A 478 -14.16 16.60 11.28
N SER A 479 -15.32 15.99 11.49
CA SER A 479 -16.17 15.57 10.37
C SER A 479 -16.70 16.73 9.53
N GLY A 480 -16.97 17.87 10.14
CA GLY A 480 -17.53 19.05 9.48
C GLY A 480 -16.68 19.63 8.34
N ILE A 481 -15.36 19.40 8.33
CA ILE A 481 -14.49 19.85 7.22
C ILE A 481 -14.52 18.88 6.03
N ALA A 482 -14.92 17.62 6.24
CA ALA A 482 -15.03 16.61 5.19
C ALA A 482 -16.40 16.61 4.46
N GLY A 483 -17.28 17.58 4.76
CA GLY A 483 -18.62 17.68 4.16
C GLY A 483 -18.63 17.70 2.63
N ASP A 484 -17.81 18.58 2.05
CA ASP A 484 -17.70 18.71 0.58
C ASP A 484 -17.19 17.39 -0.06
N LEU A 485 -16.35 16.63 0.67
CA LEU A 485 -15.86 15.34 0.20
C LEU A 485 -16.96 14.27 0.23
N VAL A 486 -17.67 14.12 1.35
CA VAL A 486 -18.80 13.18 1.48
C VAL A 486 -19.84 13.44 0.40
N GLN A 487 -20.18 14.70 0.20
CA GLN A 487 -21.11 15.10 -0.84
C GLN A 487 -20.62 14.73 -2.24
N ALA A 488 -19.36 15.05 -2.56
CA ALA A 488 -18.79 14.72 -3.88
C ALA A 488 -18.77 13.20 -4.11
N ILE A 489 -18.50 12.39 -3.08
CA ILE A 489 -18.48 10.93 -3.17
C ILE A 489 -19.90 10.40 -3.45
N ILE A 490 -20.88 10.75 -2.63
CA ILE A 490 -22.27 10.24 -2.75
C ILE A 490 -22.87 10.60 -4.12
N LEU A 491 -22.55 11.79 -4.65
CA LEU A 491 -23.06 12.28 -5.93
C LEU A 491 -22.24 11.79 -7.15
N SER A 492 -21.23 10.93 -6.96
CA SER A 492 -20.41 10.42 -8.06
C SER A 492 -21.03 9.20 -8.73
N ASP A 493 -20.90 9.12 -10.05
CA ASP A 493 -21.32 7.95 -10.83
C ASP A 493 -20.58 6.68 -10.37
N GLU A 494 -19.30 6.78 -10.02
CA GLU A 494 -18.51 5.64 -9.51
C GLU A 494 -19.06 5.08 -8.19
N TYR A 495 -19.52 5.95 -7.27
CA TYR A 495 -20.14 5.50 -6.02
C TYR A 495 -21.47 4.79 -6.29
N ALA A 496 -22.31 5.34 -7.19
CA ALA A 496 -23.57 4.71 -7.58
C ALA A 496 -23.36 3.31 -8.15
N GLU A 497 -22.37 3.15 -9.05
CA GLU A 497 -22.00 1.87 -9.64
C GLU A 497 -21.48 0.87 -8.59
N TYR A 498 -20.66 1.34 -7.65
CA TYR A 498 -20.15 0.52 -6.55
C TYR A 498 -21.28 -0.01 -5.66
N VAL A 499 -22.17 0.86 -5.19
CA VAL A 499 -23.28 0.46 -4.31
C VAL A 499 -24.24 -0.52 -5.01
N SER A 500 -24.53 -0.29 -6.29
CA SER A 500 -25.31 -1.21 -7.12
C SER A 500 -24.72 -2.63 -7.16
N LYS A 501 -23.39 -2.75 -7.30
CA LYS A 501 -22.68 -4.03 -7.26
C LYS A 501 -22.71 -4.66 -5.87
N GLU A 502 -22.45 -3.88 -4.83
CA GLU A 502 -22.44 -4.36 -3.44
C GLU A 502 -23.80 -4.86 -2.98
N LEU A 503 -24.90 -4.18 -3.35
CA LEU A 503 -26.26 -4.64 -3.07
C LEU A 503 -26.53 -6.05 -3.65
N LYS A 504 -26.05 -6.28 -4.88
CA LYS A 504 -26.14 -7.59 -5.54
C LYS A 504 -25.26 -8.62 -4.82
N LEU A 505 -23.99 -8.29 -4.59
CA LEU A 505 -23.00 -9.18 -3.96
C LEU A 505 -23.41 -9.60 -2.55
N THR A 506 -23.89 -8.66 -1.73
CA THR A 506 -24.39 -8.92 -0.37
C THR A 506 -25.51 -9.96 -0.38
N SER A 507 -26.42 -9.86 -1.35
CA SER A 507 -27.50 -10.84 -1.50
C SER A 507 -27.01 -12.25 -1.88
N PHE A 508 -25.94 -12.35 -2.68
CA PHE A 508 -25.30 -13.64 -2.99
C PHE A 508 -24.61 -14.24 -1.76
N ASN A 509 -23.91 -13.42 -0.98
CA ASN A 509 -23.16 -13.85 0.20
C ASN A 509 -24.07 -14.15 1.41
N ASP A 510 -25.29 -13.63 1.42
CA ASP A 510 -26.28 -13.92 2.46
C ASP A 510 -26.93 -15.33 2.30
N ILE A 511 -26.55 -16.11 1.28
CA ILE A 511 -26.94 -17.52 1.12
C ILE A 511 -25.88 -18.42 1.76
N ASN A 512 -26.21 -19.11 2.85
CA ASN A 512 -25.44 -20.18 3.53
C ASN A 512 -23.91 -20.02 3.60
N ASN A 513 -23.36 -19.94 4.82
CA ASN A 513 -21.95 -19.73 5.20
C ASN A 513 -20.85 -20.58 4.51
N ASP A 514 -21.16 -21.52 3.62
CA ASP A 514 -20.19 -22.42 2.98
C ASP A 514 -19.54 -21.83 1.72
N ILE A 515 -20.13 -20.81 1.08
CA ILE A 515 -19.60 -20.17 -0.13
C ILE A 515 -19.61 -18.65 0.03
N TYR A 516 -18.44 -18.03 -0.05
CA TYR A 516 -18.27 -16.57 -0.04
C TYR A 516 -17.75 -16.11 -1.40
N TYR A 517 -18.46 -15.20 -2.05
CA TYR A 517 -18.08 -14.57 -3.30
C TYR A 517 -17.36 -13.24 -3.01
N ARG A 518 -16.23 -13.01 -3.68
CA ARG A 518 -15.45 -11.78 -3.50
C ARG A 518 -15.89 -10.65 -4.41
N SER A 519 -16.47 -10.99 -5.56
CA SER A 519 -16.97 -10.02 -6.52
C SER A 519 -18.27 -10.47 -7.16
N ILE A 520 -19.01 -9.52 -7.71
CA ILE A 520 -20.24 -9.80 -8.44
C ILE A 520 -19.96 -10.63 -9.70
N GLU A 521 -18.82 -10.43 -10.36
CA GLU A 521 -18.42 -11.19 -11.54
C GLU A 521 -18.13 -12.66 -11.21
N GLU A 522 -17.56 -12.94 -10.03
CA GLU A 522 -17.39 -14.29 -9.51
C GLU A 522 -18.74 -14.94 -9.19
N ALA A 523 -19.60 -14.19 -8.47
CA ALA A 523 -20.95 -14.63 -8.13
C ALA A 523 -21.75 -14.96 -9.39
N ASP A 524 -21.71 -14.11 -10.41
CA ASP A 524 -22.46 -14.29 -11.65
C ASP A 524 -22.05 -15.55 -12.42
N LYS A 525 -20.77 -15.93 -12.35
CA LYS A 525 -20.22 -17.13 -13.01
C LYS A 525 -20.49 -18.42 -12.24
N ARG A 526 -20.44 -18.38 -10.91
CA ARG A 526 -20.43 -19.58 -10.05
C ARG A 526 -21.76 -19.84 -9.34
N ALA A 527 -22.58 -18.80 -9.12
CA ALA A 527 -23.86 -18.96 -8.45
C ALA A 527 -24.86 -19.68 -9.36
N THR A 528 -25.37 -20.80 -8.87
CA THR A 528 -26.43 -21.60 -9.53
C THR A 528 -27.82 -21.32 -8.94
N VAL A 529 -27.94 -20.26 -8.15
CA VAL A 529 -29.15 -19.95 -7.38
C VAL A 529 -30.02 -18.94 -8.11
N ASP A 530 -31.26 -19.32 -8.41
CA ASP A 530 -32.24 -18.48 -9.12
C ASP A 530 -32.98 -17.50 -8.19
N LYS A 531 -32.87 -17.71 -6.87
CA LYS A 531 -33.58 -16.96 -5.84
C LYS A 531 -32.65 -16.47 -4.75
N LEU A 532 -32.61 -15.16 -4.53
CA LEU A 532 -31.71 -14.52 -3.59
C LEU A 532 -32.50 -13.91 -2.43
N PRO A 533 -31.96 -13.92 -1.20
CA PRO A 533 -32.50 -13.10 -0.14
C PRO A 533 -32.34 -11.61 -0.48
N ILE A 534 -33.25 -10.80 0.03
CA ILE A 534 -33.13 -9.35 0.16
C ILE A 534 -33.54 -8.98 1.59
N SER A 535 -32.67 -8.28 2.30
CA SER A 535 -32.97 -7.72 3.62
C SER A 535 -33.25 -6.24 3.48
N TYR A 536 -34.39 -5.80 4.00
CA TYR A 536 -34.82 -4.42 3.95
C TYR A 536 -35.56 -4.06 5.23
N SER A 537 -35.61 -2.77 5.55
CA SER A 537 -36.29 -2.26 6.74
C SER A 537 -37.08 -1.00 6.42
N LEU A 538 -37.97 -0.63 7.33
CA LEU A 538 -38.57 0.70 7.39
C LEU A 538 -37.49 1.75 7.73
N PRO A 539 -37.81 3.06 7.65
CA PRO A 539 -36.87 4.12 8.02
C PRO A 539 -36.26 3.88 9.39
N CYS A 540 -35.07 4.42 9.60
CA CYS A 540 -34.31 4.24 10.84
C CYS A 540 -33.87 2.80 11.16
N GLY A 541 -33.78 1.92 10.16
CA GLY A 541 -33.44 0.50 10.35
C GLY A 541 -34.55 -0.31 11.03
N MET A 542 -35.77 0.25 11.13
CA MET A 542 -36.85 -0.33 11.92
C MET A 542 -37.50 -1.52 11.22
N HIS A 543 -37.96 -2.50 12.00
CA HIS A 543 -38.73 -3.62 11.48
C HIS A 543 -38.01 -4.35 10.34
N LEU A 544 -36.79 -4.86 10.60
CA LEU A 544 -36.01 -5.58 9.60
C LEU A 544 -36.77 -6.80 9.05
N GLN A 545 -37.02 -6.78 7.75
CA GLN A 545 -37.69 -7.84 6.99
C GLN A 545 -36.68 -8.52 6.07
N ARG A 546 -36.89 -9.83 5.88
CA ARG A 546 -36.10 -10.63 4.93
C ARG A 546 -37.04 -11.37 4.01
N LYS A 547 -36.87 -11.19 2.70
CA LYS A 547 -37.66 -11.84 1.67
C LYS A 547 -36.76 -12.53 0.66
N THR A 548 -37.24 -13.60 0.05
CA THR A 548 -36.55 -14.26 -1.06
C THR A 548 -37.22 -13.87 -2.38
N ILE A 549 -36.46 -13.28 -3.29
CA ILE A 549 -36.91 -12.83 -4.60
C ILE A 549 -36.12 -13.51 -5.73
N GLU A 550 -36.62 -13.41 -6.97
CA GLU A 550 -35.90 -13.92 -8.14
C GLU A 550 -34.67 -13.05 -8.43
N ARG A 551 -33.57 -13.67 -8.89
CA ARG A 551 -32.31 -12.97 -9.20
C ARG A 551 -32.51 -11.78 -10.12
N ASP A 552 -33.29 -11.93 -11.19
CA ASP A 552 -33.55 -10.85 -12.16
C ASP A 552 -34.22 -9.63 -11.49
N LYS A 553 -35.12 -9.86 -10.52
CA LYS A 553 -35.80 -8.78 -9.78
C LYS A 553 -34.85 -8.02 -8.86
N LEU A 554 -33.90 -8.72 -8.23
CA LEU A 554 -32.87 -8.07 -7.43
C LEU A 554 -31.99 -7.18 -8.30
N ILE A 555 -31.61 -7.67 -9.49
CA ILE A 555 -30.83 -6.89 -10.46
C ILE A 555 -31.62 -5.64 -10.86
N GLU A 556 -32.91 -5.75 -11.17
CA GLU A 556 -33.75 -4.59 -11.48
C GLU A 556 -33.87 -3.58 -10.33
N ILE A 557 -33.92 -4.02 -9.07
CA ILE A 557 -33.90 -3.11 -7.91
C ILE A 557 -32.55 -2.38 -7.81
N ALA A 558 -31.45 -3.11 -7.91
CA ALA A 558 -30.12 -2.52 -7.78
C ALA A 558 -29.77 -1.58 -8.95
N ASP A 559 -30.23 -1.89 -10.18
CA ASP A 559 -30.09 -1.00 -11.34
C ASP A 559 -30.97 0.26 -11.21
N ALA A 560 -32.16 0.15 -10.62
CA ALA A 560 -33.00 1.30 -10.31
C ALA A 560 -32.34 2.19 -9.24
N TYR A 561 -31.75 1.58 -8.22
CA TYR A 561 -31.01 2.28 -7.17
C TYR A 561 -29.78 3.02 -7.72
N GLU A 562 -29.03 2.40 -8.62
CA GLU A 562 -27.93 3.05 -9.33
C GLU A 562 -28.39 4.30 -10.09
N LYS A 563 -29.53 4.18 -10.77
CA LYS A 563 -30.09 5.27 -11.57
C LYS A 563 -30.53 6.44 -10.68
N ASP A 564 -31.25 6.16 -9.60
CA ASP A 564 -31.69 7.18 -8.65
C ASP A 564 -30.49 7.90 -8.00
N LEU A 565 -29.42 7.17 -7.65
CA LEU A 565 -28.19 7.78 -7.14
C LEU A 565 -27.49 8.68 -8.17
N LYS A 566 -27.47 8.30 -9.45
CA LYS A 566 -26.89 9.11 -10.53
C LYS A 566 -27.71 10.38 -10.83
N GLU A 567 -29.01 10.36 -10.54
CA GLU A 567 -29.91 11.51 -10.69
C GLU A 567 -29.98 12.39 -9.42
N LEU A 568 -29.46 11.90 -8.29
CA LEU A 568 -29.46 12.60 -7.00
C LEU A 568 -28.73 13.94 -7.08
N THR A 569 -29.33 14.99 -6.54
CA THR A 569 -28.68 16.30 -6.42
C THR A 569 -28.22 16.60 -4.99
N ALA A 570 -27.34 17.59 -4.87
CA ALA A 570 -26.90 18.13 -3.58
C ALA A 570 -28.04 18.67 -2.70
N GLU A 571 -29.10 19.22 -3.30
CA GLU A 571 -30.26 19.74 -2.58
C GLU A 571 -31.15 18.58 -2.11
N ASP A 572 -31.36 17.58 -2.97
CA ASP A 572 -32.13 16.39 -2.64
C ASP A 572 -31.46 15.60 -1.51
N LEU A 573 -30.13 15.42 -1.54
CA LEU A 573 -29.38 14.74 -0.48
C LEU A 573 -29.61 15.37 0.92
N LYS A 574 -29.79 16.69 0.97
CA LYS A 574 -29.99 17.44 2.23
C LYS A 574 -31.44 17.51 2.68
N ALA A 575 -32.38 17.46 1.74
CA ALA A 575 -33.79 17.69 1.98
C ALA A 575 -34.62 16.39 2.06
N SER A 576 -34.21 15.36 1.32
CA SER A 576 -34.94 14.10 1.21
C SER A 576 -34.88 13.29 2.49
N ARG A 577 -35.99 12.61 2.77
CA ARG A 577 -36.17 11.72 3.93
C ARG A 577 -35.86 10.29 3.54
N GLU A 578 -35.43 9.48 4.49
CA GLU A 578 -35.33 8.04 4.31
C GLU A 578 -36.73 7.42 4.38
N VAL A 579 -37.05 6.57 3.40
CA VAL A 579 -38.31 5.82 3.33
C VAL A 579 -38.13 4.33 3.57
N ALA A 580 -36.93 3.80 3.34
CA ALA A 580 -36.56 2.41 3.61
C ALA A 580 -35.04 2.27 3.67
N GLU A 581 -34.57 1.11 4.13
CA GLU A 581 -33.16 0.70 4.04
C GLU A 581 -33.09 -0.66 3.34
N ILE A 582 -32.09 -0.90 2.49
CA ILE A 582 -31.78 -2.19 1.87
C ILE A 582 -30.35 -2.55 2.25
N TYR A 583 -30.13 -3.61 3.04
CA TYR A 583 -28.79 -4.05 3.47
C TYR A 583 -27.87 -2.94 4.04
N GLY A 584 -28.38 -1.96 4.78
CA GLY A 584 -27.58 -0.82 5.24
C GLY A 584 -27.68 0.43 4.35
N TYR A 585 -28.15 0.28 3.12
CA TYR A 585 -28.25 1.37 2.14
C TYR A 585 -29.62 2.05 2.20
N TRP A 586 -29.59 3.35 2.43
CA TRP A 586 -30.73 4.23 2.59
C TRP A 586 -31.44 4.43 1.25
N VAL A 587 -32.76 4.28 1.24
CA VAL A 587 -33.64 4.61 0.12
C VAL A 587 -34.32 5.93 0.45
N LEU A 588 -34.03 6.97 -0.31
CA LEU A 588 -34.62 8.29 -0.13
C LEU A 588 -36.00 8.42 -0.77
N GLU A 589 -36.80 9.36 -0.28
CA GLU A 589 -38.09 9.73 -0.86
C GLU A 589 -37.99 10.13 -2.34
N CYS A 590 -36.85 10.69 -2.78
CA CYS A 590 -36.61 11.04 -4.17
C CYS A 590 -36.18 9.86 -5.07
N PHE A 591 -36.02 8.65 -4.53
CA PHE A 591 -35.64 7.44 -5.28
C PHE A 591 -36.87 6.77 -5.91
N ASP A 592 -37.54 7.51 -6.80
CA ASP A 592 -38.82 7.14 -7.41
C ASP A 592 -38.76 5.76 -8.10
N ASP A 593 -37.68 5.47 -8.83
CA ASP A 593 -37.53 4.21 -9.56
C ASP A 593 -37.34 3.02 -8.61
N THR A 594 -36.49 3.17 -7.59
CA THR A 594 -36.24 2.16 -6.56
C THR A 594 -37.52 1.84 -5.79
N ILE A 595 -38.22 2.87 -5.32
CA ILE A 595 -39.48 2.73 -4.58
C ILE A 595 -40.54 2.03 -5.44
N ALA A 596 -40.64 2.39 -6.73
CA ALA A 596 -41.56 1.74 -7.65
C ALA A 596 -41.26 0.23 -7.80
N LYS A 597 -39.98 -0.13 -7.95
CA LYS A 597 -39.55 -1.53 -8.08
C LYS A 597 -39.73 -2.35 -6.81
N MET A 598 -39.42 -1.77 -5.65
CA MET A 598 -39.66 -2.41 -4.36
C MET A 598 -41.15 -2.75 -4.18
N ASN A 599 -42.03 -1.79 -4.46
CA ASN A 599 -43.49 -2.01 -4.39
C ASN A 599 -43.98 -3.02 -5.43
N GLU A 600 -43.49 -2.98 -6.67
CA GLU A 600 -43.82 -3.96 -7.73
C GLU A 600 -43.55 -5.40 -7.29
N TYR A 601 -42.45 -5.63 -6.56
CA TYR A 601 -42.04 -6.96 -6.09
C TYR A 601 -42.52 -7.30 -4.67
N GLY A 602 -43.41 -6.46 -4.11
CA GLY A 602 -44.04 -6.64 -2.82
C GLY A 602 -43.06 -6.58 -1.65
N LEU A 603 -42.04 -5.73 -1.75
CA LEU A 603 -41.26 -5.27 -0.61
C LEU A 603 -42.05 -4.09 -0.03
N GLU A 604 -42.77 -4.34 1.07
CA GLU A 604 -43.70 -3.36 1.63
C GLU A 604 -42.93 -2.21 2.28
N ILE A 605 -42.92 -1.05 1.62
CA ILE A 605 -42.50 0.23 2.20
C ILE A 605 -43.73 0.84 2.88
N ALA A 606 -44.09 0.32 4.05
CA ALA A 606 -45.25 0.81 4.80
C ALA A 606 -44.88 2.09 5.58
N GLU A 607 -45.83 3.02 5.73
CA GLU A 607 -45.69 4.10 6.71
C GLU A 607 -45.60 3.50 8.12
N ILE A 608 -44.76 4.12 8.96
CA ILE A 608 -44.60 3.72 10.37
C ILE A 608 -45.95 3.93 11.06
N ASP A 609 -46.41 2.89 11.77
CA ASP A 609 -47.69 2.88 12.45
C ASP A 609 -47.46 2.56 13.92
N SER A 610 -47.79 3.50 14.81
CA SER A 610 -47.57 3.37 16.26
C SER A 610 -48.20 2.10 16.86
N ASP A 611 -49.30 1.58 16.29
CA ASP A 611 -49.95 0.35 16.75
C ASP A 611 -49.23 -0.91 16.27
N LYS A 612 -48.55 -0.88 15.11
CA LYS A 612 -47.87 -2.05 14.52
C LYS A 612 -46.38 -2.12 14.85
N ASN A 613 -45.73 -0.98 15.07
CA ASN A 613 -44.29 -0.86 15.25
C ASN A 613 -43.87 -0.52 16.70
N ALA A 614 -44.78 -0.67 17.67
CA ALA A 614 -44.56 -0.33 19.08
C ALA A 614 -43.27 -0.92 19.70
N ASN A 615 -42.87 -2.14 19.31
CA ASN A 615 -41.63 -2.75 19.81
C ASN A 615 -40.38 -2.03 19.29
N ASP A 616 -40.36 -1.66 18.01
CA ASP A 616 -39.22 -0.96 17.40
C ASP A 616 -39.16 0.49 17.93
N LEU A 617 -40.31 1.16 18.02
CA LEU A 617 -40.43 2.52 18.57
C LEU A 617 -40.00 2.60 20.06
N SER A 618 -40.17 1.52 20.83
CA SER A 618 -39.76 1.48 22.24
C SER A 618 -38.23 1.48 22.45
N ASN A 619 -37.46 1.19 21.40
CA ASN A 619 -36.00 1.17 21.43
C ASN A 619 -35.38 2.48 20.93
N ILE A 620 -36.21 3.46 20.56
CA ILE A 620 -35.73 4.76 20.08
C ILE A 620 -35.34 5.63 21.27
N ALA A 621 -34.13 6.15 21.21
CA ALA A 621 -33.62 7.13 22.14
C ALA A 621 -33.15 8.39 21.40
N ILE A 622 -33.24 9.53 22.09
CA ILE A 622 -32.91 10.84 21.51
C ILE A 622 -31.92 11.61 22.37
N ILE A 623 -30.96 12.26 21.72
CA ILE A 623 -30.05 13.25 22.31
C ILE A 623 -30.42 14.63 21.74
N PRO A 624 -31.21 15.44 22.46
CA PRO A 624 -31.55 16.79 22.02
C PRO A 624 -30.38 17.75 22.25
N ASN A 625 -30.19 18.71 21.33
CA ASN A 625 -29.11 19.70 21.38
C ASN A 625 -27.73 19.05 21.67
N PRO A 626 -27.28 18.09 20.84
CA PRO A 626 -26.01 17.43 21.02
C PRO A 626 -24.87 18.45 21.01
N VAL A 627 -23.84 18.24 21.82
CA VAL A 627 -22.65 19.10 21.84
C VAL A 627 -21.46 18.31 21.33
N PHE A 628 -21.02 18.59 20.12
CA PHE A 628 -19.82 17.95 19.57
C PHE A 628 -18.55 18.61 20.09
N TYR A 629 -17.50 17.84 20.29
CA TYR A 629 -16.17 18.34 20.61
C TYR A 629 -15.09 17.48 19.98
N SER A 630 -13.94 18.07 19.68
CA SER A 630 -12.80 17.40 19.07
C SER A 630 -11.50 17.85 19.74
N SER A 631 -10.51 16.97 19.86
CA SER A 631 -9.23 17.28 20.54
C SER A 631 -8.24 17.88 19.56
N GLU A 632 -7.70 19.09 19.80
CA GLU A 632 -6.73 19.73 18.88
C GLU A 632 -5.54 18.82 18.54
N ILE A 633 -5.10 18.00 19.50
CA ILE A 633 -3.97 17.08 19.34
C ILE A 633 -4.34 15.92 18.41
N ASN A 634 -5.55 15.37 18.52
CA ASN A 634 -5.99 14.24 17.68
C ASN A 634 -6.50 14.70 16.31
N ILE A 635 -7.08 15.90 16.18
CA ILE A 635 -7.65 16.41 14.92
C ILE A 635 -6.59 16.52 13.82
N TYR A 636 -5.29 16.51 14.16
CA TYR A 636 -4.23 16.59 13.16
C TYR A 636 -3.07 15.64 13.51
N SER A 637 -3.34 14.51 14.15
CA SER A 637 -2.30 13.51 14.40
C SER A 637 -2.73 12.14 13.92
N THR A 638 -1.91 11.50 13.08
CA THR A 638 -1.58 10.09 13.26
C THR A 638 -0.10 9.89 12.96
N SER A 639 0.57 9.21 13.88
CA SER A 639 1.73 8.36 13.62
C SER A 639 1.47 7.12 14.46
N SER A 640 1.34 5.99 13.80
CA SER A 640 1.34 4.67 14.42
C SER A 640 2.34 4.59 15.59
N GLY A 641 1.82 4.38 16.80
CA GLY A 641 2.45 3.48 17.77
C GLY A 641 3.61 3.95 18.65
N ARG A 642 4.05 5.22 18.67
CA ARG A 642 4.90 5.73 19.76
C ARG A 642 4.19 6.80 20.55
N TYR A 643 3.39 6.34 21.51
CA TYR A 643 2.77 7.12 22.57
C TYR A 643 3.85 7.78 23.46
N TYR A 644 4.52 8.81 22.95
CA TYR A 644 5.15 9.82 23.78
C TYR A 644 4.17 10.96 23.99
N GLY A 645 3.51 10.91 25.15
CA GLY A 645 2.63 11.97 25.61
C GLY A 645 1.47 11.39 26.37
N HIS A 646 1.66 11.17 27.67
CA HIS A 646 0.58 11.18 28.64
C HIS A 646 -0.45 12.25 28.24
N LEU A 647 -1.69 11.81 27.95
CA LEU A 647 -2.89 12.65 27.85
C LEU A 647 -2.88 13.67 29.00
N SER A 648 -2.39 14.87 28.71
CA SER A 648 -2.33 15.98 29.66
C SER A 648 -2.28 17.29 28.88
N GLY A 649 -3.34 17.53 28.13
CA GLY A 649 -3.58 18.79 27.43
C GLY A 649 -5.05 18.83 27.05
N HIS A 650 -5.81 19.60 27.82
CA HIS A 650 -7.26 19.57 27.83
C HIS A 650 -7.89 20.54 26.80
N ASP A 651 -7.31 20.65 25.61
CA ASP A 651 -7.72 21.66 24.62
C ASP A 651 -8.68 21.02 23.59
N PHE A 652 -9.95 21.01 23.97
CA PHE A 652 -11.05 20.57 23.11
C PHE A 652 -11.67 21.76 22.37
N THR A 653 -12.06 21.55 21.12
CA THR A 653 -12.75 22.55 20.30
C THR A 653 -14.17 22.11 19.98
N LEU A 654 -15.10 23.06 19.94
CA LEU A 654 -16.48 22.87 19.52
C LEU A 654 -16.56 23.12 18.01
N PRO A 655 -16.83 22.11 17.17
CA PRO A 655 -17.03 22.32 15.74
C PRO A 655 -18.37 23.03 15.51
N ASP A 656 -18.38 23.99 14.59
CA ASP A 656 -19.59 24.76 14.23
C ASP A 656 -20.49 24.02 13.22
N LYS A 657 -19.96 22.98 12.58
CA LYS A 657 -20.66 22.10 11.64
C LYS A 657 -20.14 20.68 11.79
N ILE A 658 -20.97 19.70 11.49
CA ILE A 658 -20.59 18.28 11.44
C ILE A 658 -21.01 17.68 10.10
N THR A 659 -20.40 16.55 9.78
CA THR A 659 -20.78 15.73 8.63
C THR A 659 -20.87 14.30 9.10
N ALA A 660 -21.94 13.61 8.75
CA ALA A 660 -22.09 12.21 9.10
C ALA A 660 -22.97 11.53 8.08
N ALA A 661 -22.64 10.29 7.77
CA ALA A 661 -23.59 9.32 7.30
C ALA A 661 -23.73 8.24 8.37
N ASN A 662 -24.89 7.57 8.41
CA ASN A 662 -25.22 6.47 9.32
C ASN A 662 -23.98 5.68 9.78
N TRP A 663 -23.86 5.40 11.10
CA TRP A 663 -22.78 4.67 11.82
C TRP A 663 -21.76 5.50 12.62
N GLN A 664 -21.76 6.84 12.53
CA GLN A 664 -20.66 7.66 13.08
C GLN A 664 -20.36 7.52 14.59
N TYR A 665 -21.35 7.12 15.40
CA TYR A 665 -21.21 7.09 16.86
C TYR A 665 -21.53 5.69 17.37
N SER A 666 -20.48 4.85 17.40
CA SER A 666 -20.53 3.46 17.84
C SER A 666 -21.32 3.21 19.14
N TYR A 667 -21.71 1.95 19.34
CA TYR A 667 -22.35 1.40 20.55
C TYR A 667 -21.69 1.85 21.87
N ASP A 668 -20.37 2.07 21.88
CA ASP A 668 -19.62 2.51 23.07
C ASP A 668 -19.85 4.00 23.41
N THR A 669 -20.09 4.83 22.39
CA THR A 669 -20.48 6.24 22.56
C THR A 669 -21.84 6.32 23.25
N PHE A 670 -22.77 5.42 22.94
CA PHE A 670 -24.13 5.43 23.52
C PHE A 670 -24.24 4.74 24.89
N ASN A 671 -23.48 3.67 25.15
CA ASN A 671 -23.47 3.00 26.47
C ASN A 671 -22.85 3.84 27.60
N SER A 672 -22.02 4.82 27.25
CA SER A 672 -21.41 5.74 28.22
C SER A 672 -22.35 6.87 28.66
N TYR A 673 -23.50 7.05 27.97
CA TYR A 673 -24.55 7.96 28.40
C TYR A 673 -25.56 7.26 29.31
N SER A 674 -25.58 7.66 30.58
CA SER A 674 -26.55 7.18 31.57
C SER A 674 -27.99 7.71 31.35
N GLU A 675 -28.22 8.55 30.33
CA GLU A 675 -29.50 9.20 30.04
C GLU A 675 -29.82 9.17 28.53
N LEU A 676 -29.82 7.99 27.91
CA LEU A 676 -30.69 7.81 26.75
C LEU A 676 -32.13 8.08 27.21
N HIS A 677 -32.80 9.06 26.61
CA HIS A 677 -34.21 9.32 26.90
C HIS A 677 -35.05 8.40 25.98
N PRO A 678 -35.52 7.23 26.46
CA PRO A 678 -36.42 6.41 25.66
C PRO A 678 -37.69 7.20 25.40
N ILE A 679 -38.15 7.20 24.15
CA ILE A 679 -39.38 7.86 23.80
C ILE A 679 -40.55 7.04 24.34
N GLN A 680 -41.21 7.54 25.39
CA GLN A 680 -42.30 6.81 26.06
C GLN A 680 -43.64 6.87 25.30
N SER A 681 -43.80 7.85 24.40
CA SER A 681 -44.99 8.02 23.56
C SER A 681 -44.70 7.50 22.15
N TYR A 682 -45.45 6.49 21.71
CA TYR A 682 -45.29 5.94 20.34
C TYR A 682 -45.59 6.98 19.26
N ASP A 683 -46.58 7.85 19.48
CA ASP A 683 -46.92 8.94 18.56
C ASP A 683 -45.78 9.98 18.47
N ALA A 684 -45.09 10.27 19.59
CA ALA A 684 -43.93 11.15 19.60
C ALA A 684 -42.71 10.52 18.90
N ALA A 685 -42.56 9.19 19.01
CA ALA A 685 -41.50 8.45 18.34
C ALA A 685 -41.73 8.41 16.83
N GLU A 686 -42.97 8.22 16.38
CA GLU A 686 -43.38 8.31 14.98
C GLU A 686 -43.12 9.72 14.40
N ASP A 687 -43.55 10.78 15.11
CA ASP A 687 -43.28 12.17 14.73
C ASP A 687 -41.77 12.43 14.55
N ILE A 688 -40.92 11.92 15.45
CA ILE A 688 -39.45 12.08 15.40
C ILE A 688 -38.83 11.31 14.24
N VAL A 689 -39.24 10.06 13.99
CA VAL A 689 -38.71 9.29 12.86
C VAL A 689 -39.09 9.93 11.53
N SER A 690 -40.29 10.52 11.43
CA SER A 690 -40.77 11.19 10.20
C SER A 690 -39.94 12.40 9.76
N ILE A 691 -39.15 12.99 10.67
CA ILE A 691 -38.29 14.15 10.41
C ILE A 691 -36.79 13.82 10.47
N SER A 692 -36.45 12.54 10.61
CA SER A 692 -35.08 12.07 10.69
C SER A 692 -34.43 11.93 9.32
N THR A 693 -33.11 12.10 9.26
CA THR A 693 -32.29 11.84 8.07
C THR A 693 -31.07 10.98 8.42
N PRO A 694 -30.67 10.04 7.54
CA PRO A 694 -29.47 9.21 7.73
C PRO A 694 -28.17 9.96 7.44
N VAL A 695 -28.23 11.13 6.79
CA VAL A 695 -27.05 11.89 6.35
C VAL A 695 -27.18 13.37 6.72
N ILE A 696 -26.10 13.94 7.27
CA ILE A 696 -25.94 15.37 7.52
C ILE A 696 -24.64 15.85 6.87
N VAL A 697 -24.68 16.94 6.11
CA VAL A 697 -23.51 17.46 5.38
C VAL A 697 -23.27 18.92 5.73
N GLY A 698 -22.25 19.16 6.57
CA GLY A 698 -21.75 20.50 6.88
C GLY A 698 -22.74 21.39 7.63
N GLU A 699 -23.60 20.79 8.47
CA GLU A 699 -24.65 21.47 9.24
C GLU A 699 -24.61 21.00 10.70
N TYR A 700 -25.34 21.68 11.60
CA TYR A 700 -25.45 21.28 13.00
C TYR A 700 -26.84 20.66 13.26
N PRO A 701 -26.94 19.44 13.83
CA PRO A 701 -28.21 18.79 14.06
C PRO A 701 -28.91 19.39 15.28
N LEU A 702 -30.24 19.43 15.24
CA LEU A 702 -31.08 19.76 16.39
C LEU A 702 -31.10 18.61 17.41
N ALA A 703 -31.07 17.36 16.92
CA ALA A 703 -31.08 16.16 17.74
C ALA A 703 -30.43 14.97 17.01
N ILE A 704 -29.98 13.98 17.78
CA ILE A 704 -29.53 12.67 17.30
C ILE A 704 -30.51 11.61 17.79
N ILE A 705 -30.87 10.70 16.90
CA ILE A 705 -31.78 9.59 17.14
C ILE A 705 -30.99 8.29 17.06
N TRP A 706 -31.18 7.42 18.04
CA TRP A 706 -30.59 6.10 18.10
C TRP A 706 -31.69 5.04 18.19
N THR A 707 -31.59 3.99 17.37
CA THR A 707 -32.69 3.00 17.20
C THR A 707 -32.38 1.59 17.71
N GLY A 708 -31.36 1.43 18.57
CA GLY A 708 -31.03 0.12 19.17
C GLY A 708 -30.22 -0.83 18.29
N SER A 709 -30.14 -0.57 16.98
CA SER A 709 -29.52 -1.41 15.95
C SER A 709 -28.11 -0.96 15.53
N ASN A 710 -27.40 -0.20 16.37
CA ASN A 710 -26.13 0.51 16.06
C ASN A 710 -26.23 1.63 15.01
N ASN A 711 -27.42 1.93 14.49
CA ASN A 711 -27.62 3.04 13.56
C ASN A 711 -27.90 4.37 14.29
N CYS A 712 -27.43 5.47 13.70
CA CYS A 712 -27.63 6.83 14.20
C CYS A 712 -28.22 7.72 13.10
N TYR A 713 -29.28 8.44 13.43
CA TYR A 713 -30.00 9.35 12.53
C TYR A 713 -30.03 10.75 13.13
N TYR A 714 -30.26 11.75 12.28
CA TYR A 714 -30.13 13.16 12.64
C TYR A 714 -31.41 13.93 12.36
N VAL A 715 -31.71 14.94 13.18
CA VAL A 715 -32.78 15.91 12.91
C VAL A 715 -32.14 17.23 12.54
N THR A 716 -32.40 17.72 11.33
CA THR A 716 -31.87 18.98 10.80
C THR A 716 -32.84 20.14 11.02
N ASP A 717 -32.33 21.38 11.06
CA ASP A 717 -33.13 22.61 11.22
C ASP A 717 -33.75 23.07 9.89
N HIS A 718 -34.45 22.15 9.21
CA HIS A 718 -35.15 22.40 7.94
C HIS A 718 -36.67 22.38 8.14
N GLY A 719 -37.39 23.28 7.47
CA GLY A 719 -38.85 23.34 7.50
C GLY A 719 -39.42 23.48 8.93
N ASN A 720 -40.37 22.62 9.28
CA ASN A 720 -41.03 22.60 10.59
C ASN A 720 -40.41 21.58 11.57
N ASN A 721 -39.23 21.01 11.26
CA ASN A 721 -38.61 19.95 12.06
C ASN A 721 -38.42 20.35 13.53
N LYS A 722 -38.04 21.61 13.78
CA LYS A 722 -37.88 22.15 15.14
C LYS A 722 -39.19 22.18 15.94
N GLU A 723 -40.30 22.56 15.30
CA GLU A 723 -41.60 22.60 15.95
C GLU A 723 -42.10 21.19 16.30
N ILE A 724 -41.84 20.22 15.41
CA ILE A 724 -42.16 18.80 15.59
C ILE A 724 -41.30 18.22 16.73
N LEU A 725 -39.99 18.49 16.72
CA LEU A 725 -39.08 18.09 17.80
C LEU A 725 -39.52 18.68 19.16
N ASP A 726 -39.80 19.98 19.23
CA ASP A 726 -40.26 20.64 20.46
C ASP A 726 -41.60 20.08 20.96
N LYS A 727 -42.49 19.64 20.07
CA LYS A 727 -43.74 18.95 20.43
C LYS A 727 -43.45 17.57 21.01
N ALA A 728 -42.66 16.76 20.31
CA ALA A 728 -42.29 15.41 20.75
C ALA A 728 -41.53 15.43 22.10
N MET A 729 -40.61 16.38 22.29
CA MET A 729 -39.88 16.55 23.55
C MET A 729 -40.80 16.92 24.73
N LYS A 730 -41.90 17.66 24.51
CA LYS A 730 -42.88 17.96 25.59
C LYS A 730 -43.67 16.72 26.03
N GLU A 731 -43.82 15.74 25.15
CA GLU A 731 -44.50 14.48 25.45
C GLU A 731 -43.57 13.49 26.16
N LEU A 732 -42.26 13.54 25.88
CA LEU A 732 -41.21 12.78 26.58
C LEU A 732 -41.06 13.13 28.08
N TYR A 733 -41.29 14.39 28.46
CA TYR A 733 -41.14 14.88 29.85
C TYR A 733 -42.44 14.90 30.68
N ARG A 734 -43.53 14.30 30.19
CA ARG A 734 -44.78 14.10 30.94
C ARG A 734 -44.83 12.71 31.54
#